data_AF-A0AAV8BU82-F1
#
_entry.id   AF-A0AAV8BU82-F1
#
_cell.length_a   1.000
_cell.length_b   1.000
_cell.length_c   1.000
_cell.angle_alpha   90.00
_cell.angle_beta   90.00
_cell.angle_gamma   90.00
#
_symmetry.space_group_name_H-M   'P 1'
#
loop_
_entity.id
_entity.type
_entity.pdbx_description
1 polymer ?
#
loop_
_entity_poly.entity_id
_entity_poly.type
_entity_poly.pdbx_seq_one_letter_code
_entity_poly.pdbx_strand_id
1 'polypeptide(L)'
;MNNISEGILQLISIHGVTTLVMGAAADRHYSKKMKRPKSKKAIRVMEKADSFCKIWFVCKGALICTREGSGIIPSPNSMPGSIPSALVRISTLLAQSSMPANLQCSNKFTGPTRLDNFNRPQAADLIYPLKGISKDDPSNLENTVLRTAYDDLAINTWSRNDANEAMIHSAYGESEDCSQLLTLGTHHPDGLRMDDDIYEKFKEALNKVEAAKKEALEDSNKRKKAEMDLLSALQKLREINTLYRNESKQKQGVEEKLIQERQENNHLRSRIDDICNKLQEAEKRKIENEQRNIELEHGTKKLEDKLLDVEHLIESLKVENHNLQCERDDAVNKLEENKQAQQKMFVHNDLSINEFSYDELITATRWFAEEQKIGEGSSGIVYKGLLRNTPVAVKVLHWNGMKGISEFHREVAVLSRIRHPNLVTLIGTCPEIQALVYEYLQNGSLEDYLACSKNTLPLPWQTRTRIIGEICSALMFLRSNQPHPVVHGDLKPENILLDANLVSKISNFGMSETLMQSNEGTSSEFPTTIPKGNLFYMGTELISNGDVTTKSDVYSLGIIILRLLTGWQPLNISKRVEKEIQNGNLHSVIDPSAGDWPFIQVSQLAHLGLKCTELSGMKLVDLTNDVWQVIKPMMQVAASSVCPLSFDSASDDQQVPSYFICPIFQETMRDPHIAADGFTYEAEAIRGWLNSGHHTSPMTNLKLANHELIPNRALRSAILEWVPQGPHLNQ
;
A
#
# COMPACT_ATOMS: atom_id res chain seq x y z
N MET A 1 -31.19 4.39 -7.98
CA MET A 1 -30.39 3.18 -7.64
C MET A 1 -30.94 2.61 -6.34
N ASN A 2 -31.71 1.52 -6.39
CA ASN A 2 -32.59 1.16 -5.25
C ASN A 2 -32.01 0.09 -4.31
N ASN A 3 -30.75 -0.33 -4.52
CA ASN A 3 -30.06 -1.27 -3.64
C ASN A 3 -28.62 -0.81 -3.39
N ILE A 4 -28.38 -0.24 -2.20
CA ILE A 4 -27.06 0.27 -1.77
C ILE A 4 -25.99 -0.83 -1.76
N SER A 5 -26.36 -2.10 -1.56
CA SER A 5 -25.42 -3.22 -1.65
C SER A 5 -24.88 -3.38 -3.08
N GLU A 6 -25.73 -3.27 -4.11
CA GLU A 6 -25.28 -3.37 -5.50
C GLU A 6 -24.42 -2.16 -5.90
N GLY A 7 -24.74 -0.96 -5.41
CA GLY A 7 -23.90 0.21 -5.63
C GLY A 7 -22.49 0.03 -5.06
N ILE A 8 -22.36 -0.56 -3.87
CA ILE A 8 -21.05 -0.89 -3.28
C ILE A 8 -20.33 -1.96 -4.11
N LEU A 9 -21.02 -3.03 -4.53
CA LEU A 9 -20.44 -4.07 -5.40
C LEU A 9 -19.94 -3.51 -6.74
N GLN A 10 -20.74 -2.65 -7.38
CA GLN A 10 -20.41 -2.00 -8.63
C GLN A 10 -19.20 -1.06 -8.49
N LEU A 11 -19.10 -0.30 -7.38
CA LEU A 11 -17.93 0.54 -7.10
C LEU A 11 -16.66 -0.27 -6.84
N ILE A 12 -16.76 -1.41 -6.15
CA ILE A 12 -15.61 -2.33 -5.95
C ILE A 12 -15.06 -2.80 -7.29
N SER A 13 -15.95 -3.21 -8.20
CA SER A 13 -15.58 -3.75 -9.52
C SER A 13 -15.07 -2.66 -10.49
N ILE A 14 -15.74 -1.51 -10.57
CA ILE A 14 -15.35 -0.40 -11.47
C ILE A 14 -14.04 0.27 -11.06
N HIS A 15 -13.81 0.44 -9.75
CA HIS A 15 -12.63 1.15 -9.23
C HIS A 15 -11.53 0.23 -8.69
N GLY A 16 -11.64 -1.10 -8.88
CA GLY A 16 -10.63 -2.08 -8.47
C GLY A 16 -10.33 -2.05 -6.96
N VAL A 17 -11.35 -1.85 -6.12
CA VAL A 17 -11.16 -1.60 -4.68
C VAL A 17 -10.63 -2.85 -3.97
N THR A 18 -9.34 -2.89 -3.69
CA THR A 18 -8.66 -4.02 -3.02
C THR A 18 -8.93 -4.08 -1.51
N THR A 19 -9.32 -2.96 -0.89
CA THR A 19 -9.45 -2.80 0.57
C THR A 19 -10.72 -2.02 0.92
N LEU A 20 -11.59 -2.59 1.74
CA LEU A 20 -12.84 -1.95 2.19
C LEU A 20 -13.11 -2.17 3.68
N VAL A 21 -13.38 -1.10 4.43
CA VAL A 21 -13.88 -1.16 5.80
C VAL A 21 -15.38 -0.83 5.79
N MET A 22 -16.22 -1.65 6.45
CA MET A 22 -17.67 -1.38 6.50
C MET A 22 -18.36 -1.80 7.81
N GLY A 23 -19.49 -1.16 8.11
CA GLY A 23 -20.29 -1.41 9.31
C GLY A 23 -20.97 -2.79 9.31
N ALA A 24 -20.61 -3.64 10.28
CA ALA A 24 -21.12 -5.01 10.41
C ALA A 24 -22.61 -5.09 10.82
N ALA A 25 -23.07 -4.11 11.60
CA ALA A 25 -24.45 -3.96 12.08
C ALA A 25 -24.71 -2.50 12.50
N ALA A 26 -25.98 -2.17 12.77
CA ALA A 26 -26.32 -0.98 13.54
C ALA A 26 -26.10 -1.23 15.04
N ASP A 27 -25.72 -0.20 15.80
CA ASP A 27 -25.26 -0.30 17.19
C ASP A 27 -26.20 -1.04 18.15
N ARG A 28 -27.52 -0.88 17.96
CA ARG A 28 -28.57 -1.60 18.73
C ARG A 28 -28.61 -3.12 18.51
N HIS A 29 -27.80 -3.64 17.58
CA HIS A 29 -27.68 -5.06 17.27
C HIS A 29 -26.25 -5.61 17.49
N TYR A 30 -25.33 -4.75 17.96
CA TYR A 30 -23.99 -5.13 18.40
C TYR A 30 -24.04 -6.11 19.59
N SER A 31 -23.02 -6.95 19.71
CA SER A 31 -22.77 -7.78 20.90
C SER A 31 -21.30 -8.18 20.93
N LYS A 32 -20.67 -8.19 22.11
CA LYS A 32 -19.28 -8.65 22.31
C LYS A 32 -19.02 -10.10 21.86
N LYS A 33 -20.07 -10.91 21.59
CA LYS A 33 -19.98 -12.29 21.07
C LYS A 33 -20.24 -12.43 19.56
N MET A 34 -20.37 -11.33 18.83
CA MET A 34 -20.70 -11.32 17.39
C MET A 34 -19.46 -11.64 16.54
N LYS A 35 -19.52 -12.72 15.72
CA LYS A 35 -18.42 -13.20 14.85
C LYS A 35 -18.69 -13.07 13.33
N ARG A 36 -19.83 -12.49 12.94
CA ARG A 36 -20.26 -12.27 11.54
C ARG A 36 -21.16 -11.03 11.46
N PRO A 37 -21.26 -10.33 10.31
CA PRO A 37 -22.17 -9.20 10.14
C PRO A 37 -23.64 -9.60 10.30
N LYS A 38 -24.46 -8.66 10.78
CA LYS A 38 -25.94 -8.78 10.87
C LYS A 38 -26.67 -7.81 9.93
N SER A 39 -25.98 -6.79 9.41
CA SER A 39 -26.54 -5.91 8.39
C SER A 39 -26.75 -6.69 7.08
N LYS A 40 -27.99 -6.74 6.57
CA LYS A 40 -28.32 -7.40 5.29
C LYS A 40 -27.47 -6.88 4.12
N LYS A 41 -27.05 -5.61 4.16
CA LYS A 41 -26.14 -5.00 3.17
C LYS A 41 -24.72 -5.55 3.32
N ALA A 42 -24.21 -5.62 4.55
CA ALA A 42 -22.87 -6.11 4.85
C ALA A 42 -22.72 -7.61 4.52
N ILE A 43 -23.73 -8.42 4.84
CA ILE A 43 -23.79 -9.83 4.45
C ILE A 43 -23.72 -9.97 2.91
N ARG A 44 -24.55 -9.23 2.18
CA ARG A 44 -24.58 -9.28 0.70
C ARG A 44 -23.27 -8.80 0.05
N VAL A 45 -22.59 -7.82 0.63
CA VAL A 45 -21.25 -7.38 0.16
C VAL A 45 -20.17 -8.43 0.49
N MET A 46 -20.21 -9.02 1.69
CA MET A 46 -19.32 -10.12 2.08
C MET A 46 -19.43 -11.32 1.12
N GLU A 47 -20.66 -11.68 0.73
CA GLU A 47 -20.96 -12.81 -0.15
C GLU A 47 -20.65 -12.56 -1.64
N LYS A 48 -20.73 -11.30 -2.12
CA LYS A 48 -20.72 -11.00 -3.56
C LYS A 48 -19.60 -10.09 -4.07
N ALA A 49 -18.85 -9.40 -3.21
CA ALA A 49 -17.78 -8.52 -3.70
C ALA A 49 -16.66 -9.35 -4.34
N ASP A 50 -16.02 -8.81 -5.38
CA ASP A 50 -14.99 -9.53 -6.15
C ASP A 50 -13.88 -10.10 -5.26
N SER A 51 -13.31 -11.23 -5.68
CA SER A 51 -12.39 -12.03 -4.84
C SER A 51 -11.06 -11.35 -4.54
N PHE A 52 -10.67 -10.30 -5.27
CA PHE A 52 -9.51 -9.46 -4.95
C PHE A 52 -9.74 -8.48 -3.79
N CYS A 53 -11.01 -8.23 -3.40
CA CYS A 53 -11.37 -7.24 -2.39
C CYS A 53 -11.32 -7.83 -0.96
N LYS A 54 -10.37 -7.38 -0.14
CA LYS A 54 -10.29 -7.67 1.29
C LYS A 54 -11.22 -6.73 2.07
N ILE A 55 -12.05 -7.29 2.96
CA ILE A 55 -13.14 -6.53 3.62
C ILE A 55 -13.11 -6.72 5.14
N TRP A 56 -13.01 -5.62 5.88
CA TRP A 56 -13.07 -5.59 7.35
C TRP A 56 -14.45 -5.15 7.83
N PHE A 57 -15.09 -5.95 8.66
CA PHE A 57 -16.41 -5.67 9.22
C PHE A 57 -16.29 -5.15 10.65
N VAL A 58 -16.58 -3.87 10.88
CA VAL A 58 -16.40 -3.19 12.17
C VAL A 58 -17.73 -2.77 12.80
N CYS A 59 -17.78 -2.67 14.13
CA CYS A 59 -18.92 -2.10 14.87
C CYS A 59 -18.47 -1.66 16.27
N LYS A 60 -18.81 -0.42 16.69
CA LYS A 60 -18.34 0.21 17.94
C LYS A 60 -16.84 0.08 18.21
N GLY A 61 -16.01 0.42 17.21
CA GLY A 61 -14.55 0.32 17.28
C GLY A 61 -13.97 -1.11 17.23
N ALA A 62 -14.79 -2.15 17.45
CA ALA A 62 -14.35 -3.54 17.41
C ALA A 62 -14.43 -4.12 15.99
N LEU A 63 -13.39 -4.87 15.60
CA LEU A 63 -13.43 -5.77 14.43
C LEU A 63 -14.30 -6.99 14.76
N ILE A 64 -15.24 -7.31 13.87
CA ILE A 64 -16.17 -8.44 14.00
C ILE A 64 -15.66 -9.67 13.24
N CYS A 65 -15.20 -9.44 12.01
CA CYS A 65 -14.57 -10.43 11.14
C CYS A 65 -13.93 -9.75 9.93
N THR A 66 -13.01 -10.46 9.28
CA THR A 66 -12.41 -10.06 8.00
C THR A 66 -12.80 -11.09 6.93
N ARG A 67 -13.06 -10.62 5.72
CA ARG A 67 -13.08 -11.46 4.51
C ARG A 67 -11.77 -11.23 3.78
N GLU A 68 -10.94 -12.26 3.72
CA GLU A 68 -9.68 -12.21 2.97
C GLU A 68 -9.91 -12.13 1.47
N GLY A 69 -9.03 -11.40 0.77
CA GLY A 69 -8.97 -11.35 -0.68
C GLY A 69 -7.95 -12.37 -1.20
N SER A 70 -8.31 -13.10 -2.26
CA SER A 70 -7.49 -14.15 -2.87
C SER A 70 -7.47 -14.10 -4.41
N GLY A 71 -8.17 -13.15 -5.01
CA GLY A 71 -8.20 -12.94 -6.46
C GLY A 71 -7.05 -12.07 -6.98
N ILE A 72 -6.58 -12.37 -8.19
CA ILE A 72 -5.70 -11.47 -8.97
C ILE A 72 -6.53 -10.28 -9.45
N ILE A 73 -5.96 -9.07 -9.42
CA ILE A 73 -6.62 -7.84 -9.87
C ILE A 73 -6.81 -7.89 -11.40
N PRO A 74 -8.03 -7.66 -11.94
CA PRO A 74 -8.24 -7.54 -13.38
C PRO A 74 -7.50 -6.33 -13.95
N SER A 75 -6.77 -6.51 -15.06
CA SER A 75 -6.12 -5.39 -15.76
C SER A 75 -7.16 -4.40 -16.30
N PRO A 76 -6.92 -3.06 -16.22
CA PRO A 76 -7.93 -2.03 -16.48
C PRO A 76 -8.45 -1.96 -17.92
N ASN A 77 -7.86 -2.71 -18.85
CA ASN A 77 -8.24 -2.74 -20.26
C ASN A 77 -9.36 -3.76 -20.60
N SER A 78 -9.99 -4.37 -19.59
CA SER A 78 -11.03 -5.41 -19.77
C SER A 78 -12.40 -5.03 -19.17
N MET A 79 -12.96 -3.90 -19.62
CA MET A 79 -14.33 -3.48 -19.31
C MET A 79 -15.17 -3.30 -20.59
N PRO A 80 -16.38 -3.89 -20.68
CA PRO A 80 -17.36 -3.51 -21.71
C PRO A 80 -17.77 -2.04 -21.53
N GLY A 81 -17.78 -1.28 -22.63
CA GLY A 81 -17.97 0.17 -22.58
C GLY A 81 -19.42 0.63 -22.36
N SER A 82 -19.58 1.96 -22.36
CA SER A 82 -20.84 2.73 -22.24
C SER A 82 -21.30 3.02 -20.81
N ILE A 83 -20.85 4.16 -20.27
CA ILE A 83 -21.56 4.90 -19.21
C ILE A 83 -22.52 5.88 -19.90
N PRO A 84 -23.85 5.77 -19.73
CA PRO A 84 -24.78 6.83 -20.15
C PRO A 84 -24.61 8.05 -19.23
N SER A 85 -24.35 9.23 -19.79
CA SER A 85 -24.16 10.46 -19.02
C SER A 85 -25.48 11.02 -18.49
N ALA A 86 -26.01 10.41 -17.42
CA ALA A 86 -27.18 10.91 -16.70
C ALA A 86 -27.26 10.34 -15.26
N LEU A 87 -26.73 11.07 -14.26
CA LEU A 87 -27.33 11.33 -12.93
C LEU A 87 -26.34 11.95 -11.93
N VAL A 88 -25.83 13.15 -12.24
CA VAL A 88 -25.45 14.12 -11.20
C VAL A 88 -26.62 15.10 -11.03
N ARG A 89 -27.54 14.81 -10.09
CA ARG A 89 -28.48 15.75 -9.45
C ARG A 89 -29.23 15.05 -8.30
N ILE A 90 -29.77 15.85 -7.38
CA ILE A 90 -30.25 15.43 -6.05
C ILE A 90 -31.74 15.81 -5.87
N SER A 91 -32.45 15.01 -5.06
CA SER A 91 -33.78 15.24 -4.44
C SER A 91 -35.08 15.07 -5.26
N THR A 92 -36.11 14.62 -4.51
CA THR A 92 -37.57 14.86 -4.63
C THR A 92 -38.50 13.69 -5.03
N LEU A 93 -39.25 13.22 -4.01
CA LEU A 93 -40.62 12.61 -3.94
C LEU A 93 -41.17 11.58 -4.96
N LEU A 94 -41.47 10.38 -4.43
CA LEU A 94 -42.72 9.59 -4.40
C LEU A 94 -43.69 9.43 -5.62
N ALA A 95 -44.31 8.22 -5.67
CA ALA A 95 -45.36 7.72 -6.59
C ALA A 95 -44.94 7.57 -8.07
N GLN A 96 -45.37 6.59 -8.89
CA GLN A 96 -46.19 5.35 -8.80
C GLN A 96 -45.86 4.49 -10.08
N SER A 97 -46.23 3.22 -10.33
CA SER A 97 -46.94 2.12 -9.61
C SER A 97 -46.69 0.77 -10.33
N SER A 98 -47.30 -0.33 -9.83
CA SER A 98 -47.71 -1.56 -10.57
C SER A 98 -46.65 -2.59 -11.09
N MET A 99 -47.15 -3.83 -11.26
CA MET A 99 -46.54 -5.13 -11.61
C MET A 99 -47.24 -5.67 -12.91
N PRO A 100 -47.02 -6.89 -13.50
CA PRO A 100 -46.50 -8.14 -12.90
C PRO A 100 -45.69 -9.16 -13.78
N ALA A 101 -45.20 -10.24 -13.12
CA ALA A 101 -45.06 -11.65 -13.58
C ALA A 101 -44.24 -11.98 -14.86
N ASN A 102 -43.74 -13.20 -15.14
CA ASN A 102 -43.52 -14.46 -14.40
C ASN A 102 -42.24 -15.11 -15.01
N LEU A 103 -41.52 -16.08 -14.44
CA LEU A 103 -41.93 -17.44 -14.05
C LEU A 103 -40.80 -18.11 -13.21
N GLN A 104 -41.10 -19.21 -12.51
CA GLN A 104 -40.11 -20.03 -11.76
C GLN A 104 -39.94 -21.42 -12.38
N CYS A 105 -38.86 -22.13 -12.00
CA CYS A 105 -38.76 -23.59 -12.08
C CYS A 105 -38.15 -24.13 -10.76
N SER A 106 -38.48 -25.36 -10.37
CA SER A 106 -38.15 -25.91 -9.03
C SER A 106 -37.93 -27.43 -9.00
N ASN A 107 -36.98 -27.87 -8.15
CA ASN A 107 -36.46 -29.24 -8.04
C ASN A 107 -37.40 -30.30 -7.41
N LYS A 108 -37.07 -31.59 -7.64
CA LYS A 108 -37.00 -32.75 -6.70
C LYS A 108 -36.19 -33.89 -7.39
N PHE A 109 -35.24 -34.63 -6.77
CA PHE A 109 -35.28 -35.61 -5.64
C PHE A 109 -36.09 -36.90 -5.99
N THR A 110 -35.70 -38.17 -5.74
CA THR A 110 -34.73 -38.86 -4.81
C THR A 110 -34.07 -40.15 -5.44
N GLY A 111 -33.12 -40.82 -4.73
CA GLY A 111 -32.64 -42.22 -4.99
C GLY A 111 -33.48 -43.32 -4.27
N PRO A 112 -32.97 -44.49 -3.75
CA PRO A 112 -31.55 -44.99 -3.64
C PRO A 112 -31.23 -46.56 -3.63
N THR A 113 -29.93 -46.95 -3.54
CA THR A 113 -29.29 -48.12 -2.82
C THR A 113 -29.16 -49.62 -3.30
N ARG A 114 -28.05 -50.28 -2.83
CA ARG A 114 -27.75 -51.74 -2.54
C ARG A 114 -27.24 -52.70 -3.68
N LEU A 115 -26.39 -53.75 -3.46
CA LEU A 115 -25.34 -54.11 -2.44
C LEU A 115 -24.47 -55.37 -2.82
N ASP A 116 -23.19 -55.43 -2.37
CA ASP A 116 -22.19 -56.53 -2.08
C ASP A 116 -22.06 -57.91 -2.82
N ASN A 117 -20.79 -58.35 -3.09
CA ASN A 117 -20.13 -59.57 -2.49
C ASN A 117 -18.61 -59.78 -2.84
N PHE A 118 -17.95 -60.86 -2.32
CA PHE A 118 -16.49 -60.96 -2.02
C PHE A 118 -15.67 -62.19 -2.57
N ASN A 119 -14.32 -62.04 -2.63
CA ASN A 119 -13.18 -62.99 -2.40
C ASN A 119 -12.63 -64.07 -3.40
N ARG A 120 -11.34 -63.89 -3.81
CA ARG A 120 -10.06 -64.71 -3.68
C ARG A 120 -10.05 -66.28 -3.65
N PRO A 121 -8.87 -67.00 -3.77
CA PRO A 121 -7.45 -66.63 -4.08
C PRO A 121 -6.93 -67.33 -5.40
N GLN A 122 -5.70 -67.77 -5.75
CA GLN A 122 -4.29 -68.02 -5.25
C GLN A 122 -3.27 -67.55 -6.35
N ALA A 123 -1.90 -67.54 -6.35
CA ALA A 123 -0.71 -68.29 -5.83
C ALA A 123 -0.37 -69.61 -6.58
N ALA A 124 0.88 -69.96 -6.99
CA ALA A 124 2.24 -69.35 -6.94
C ALA A 124 2.95 -69.46 -8.34
N ASP A 125 4.25 -69.26 -8.63
CA ASP A 125 5.51 -69.58 -7.91
C ASP A 125 6.76 -68.78 -8.40
N LEU A 126 7.92 -68.99 -7.76
CA LEU A 126 9.21 -68.29 -7.99
C LEU A 126 10.18 -69.03 -8.93
N ILE A 127 11.17 -68.31 -9.52
CA ILE A 127 12.63 -68.62 -9.48
C ILE A 127 13.48 -67.58 -10.26
N TYR A 128 14.53 -67.06 -9.60
CA TYR A 128 15.67 -66.28 -10.15
C TYR A 128 16.90 -67.23 -10.30
N PRO A 129 18.04 -66.91 -10.97
CA PRO A 129 18.68 -65.59 -11.15
C PRO A 129 19.29 -65.41 -12.59
N LEU A 130 20.33 -64.63 -12.94
CA LEU A 130 21.44 -63.93 -12.24
C LEU A 130 21.97 -62.73 -13.09
N LYS A 131 22.95 -61.99 -12.56
CA LYS A 131 23.75 -60.90 -13.19
C LYS A 131 24.30 -61.32 -14.58
N GLY A 132 24.51 -60.44 -15.56
CA GLY A 132 24.54 -58.96 -15.56
C GLY A 132 25.96 -58.40 -15.76
N ILE A 133 26.13 -57.39 -16.62
CA ILE A 133 27.37 -56.61 -16.87
C ILE A 133 26.97 -55.19 -17.35
N SER A 134 27.91 -54.24 -17.33
CA SER A 134 27.70 -52.80 -17.56
C SER A 134 28.48 -52.29 -18.79
N LYS A 135 28.20 -51.04 -19.22
CA LYS A 135 28.99 -50.21 -20.16
C LYS A 135 28.97 -50.61 -21.66
N ASP A 136 29.07 -49.72 -22.66
CA ASP A 136 29.33 -48.26 -22.74
C ASP A 136 28.54 -47.61 -23.93
N ASP A 137 28.46 -46.27 -23.98
CA ASP A 137 28.17 -45.41 -25.15
C ASP A 137 29.45 -45.28 -26.06
N PRO A 138 29.50 -44.68 -27.30
CA PRO A 138 28.55 -43.74 -27.92
C PRO A 138 28.31 -43.82 -29.46
N SER A 139 27.48 -42.89 -29.96
CA SER A 139 27.64 -42.09 -31.21
C SER A 139 27.19 -42.59 -32.62
N ASN A 140 26.72 -41.60 -33.40
CA ASN A 140 26.40 -41.55 -34.86
C ASN A 140 27.46 -42.22 -35.77
N LEU A 141 27.15 -42.65 -37.02
CA LEU A 141 26.91 -41.75 -38.17
C LEU A 141 26.53 -42.49 -39.50
N GLU A 142 25.81 -41.78 -40.37
CA GLU A 142 25.67 -41.91 -41.85
C GLU A 142 24.91 -43.04 -42.57
N ASN A 143 24.58 -42.72 -43.84
CA ASN A 143 23.67 -43.40 -44.75
C ASN A 143 24.40 -44.36 -45.71
N THR A 144 23.66 -45.29 -46.33
CA THR A 144 23.88 -45.70 -47.73
C THR A 144 22.56 -46.18 -48.35
N VAL A 145 22.40 -45.96 -49.66
CA VAL A 145 21.22 -46.32 -50.48
C VAL A 145 21.64 -47.28 -51.59
N LEU A 146 20.74 -48.17 -52.01
CA LEU A 146 20.52 -48.79 -53.36
C LEU A 146 19.83 -50.17 -53.17
N ARG A 147 19.08 -50.81 -54.07
CA ARG A 147 18.18 -50.50 -55.21
C ARG A 147 17.98 -51.82 -56.00
N THR A 148 16.75 -52.23 -56.29
CA THR A 148 16.32 -53.07 -57.45
C THR A 148 14.77 -53.08 -57.46
N ALA A 149 14.09 -52.48 -58.46
CA ALA A 149 13.65 -53.06 -59.77
C ALA A 149 12.34 -53.89 -59.64
N TYR A 150 11.18 -53.56 -60.26
CA TYR A 150 10.82 -53.31 -61.69
C TYR A 150 11.07 -54.54 -62.59
N ASP A 151 10.17 -55.06 -63.44
CA ASP A 151 8.73 -54.83 -63.77
C ASP A 151 8.01 -56.22 -63.89
N ASP A 152 6.70 -56.43 -64.07
CA ASP A 152 5.78 -56.24 -65.24
C ASP A 152 4.42 -56.89 -64.84
N LEU A 153 3.26 -56.80 -65.52
CA LEU A 153 2.63 -55.81 -66.40
C LEU A 153 1.11 -56.17 -66.46
N ALA A 154 0.21 -55.20 -66.59
CA ALA A 154 -1.24 -55.45 -66.60
C ALA A 154 -1.89 -55.27 -67.98
N ILE A 155 -2.84 -56.16 -68.36
CA ILE A 155 -3.80 -55.94 -69.45
C ILE A 155 -5.20 -56.34 -68.99
N ASN A 156 -6.18 -55.46 -69.20
CA ASN A 156 -7.60 -55.68 -68.91
C ASN A 156 -8.31 -56.41 -70.05
N THR A 157 -9.47 -57.02 -69.79
CA THR A 157 -10.51 -57.17 -70.83
C THR A 157 -11.90 -56.93 -70.25
N TRP A 158 -12.70 -56.19 -71.00
CA TRP A 158 -13.86 -55.39 -70.60
C TRP A 158 -14.99 -56.11 -69.85
N SER A 159 -15.55 -55.40 -68.86
CA SER A 159 -16.98 -55.52 -68.52
C SER A 159 -17.83 -54.76 -69.54
N ARG A 160 -19.02 -55.30 -69.85
CA ARG A 160 -20.11 -54.55 -70.49
C ARG A 160 -21.44 -55.09 -69.99
N ASN A 161 -22.24 -54.22 -69.36
CA ASN A 161 -23.64 -54.51 -69.06
C ASN A 161 -24.42 -54.60 -70.38
N ASP A 162 -25.49 -55.38 -70.39
CA ASP A 162 -26.85 -54.83 -70.54
C ASP A 162 -27.89 -55.88 -70.10
N ALA A 163 -29.10 -55.42 -69.78
CA ALA A 163 -30.19 -56.28 -69.34
C ALA A 163 -30.96 -56.87 -70.53
N ASN A 164 -31.61 -58.02 -70.32
CA ASN A 164 -32.90 -58.27 -70.97
C ASN A 164 -33.73 -59.32 -70.22
N GLU A 165 -35.04 -59.07 -70.13
CA GLU A 165 -36.04 -60.04 -69.73
C GLU A 165 -36.38 -60.94 -70.92
N ALA A 166 -36.46 -62.26 -70.72
CA ALA A 166 -36.96 -63.20 -71.73
C ALA A 166 -37.59 -64.44 -71.09
N MET A 167 -38.77 -64.22 -70.52
CA MET A 167 -39.73 -65.25 -70.11
C MET A 167 -40.05 -66.18 -71.29
N ILE A 168 -39.69 -67.47 -71.20
CA ILE A 168 -40.16 -68.53 -72.11
C ILE A 168 -40.86 -69.60 -71.29
N HIS A 169 -42.12 -69.87 -71.63
CA HIS A 169 -42.98 -70.85 -70.97
C HIS A 169 -42.79 -72.27 -71.53
N SER A 170 -43.25 -73.24 -70.74
CA SER A 170 -43.46 -74.63 -71.12
C SER A 170 -44.36 -74.80 -72.36
N ALA A 171 -44.06 -75.81 -73.17
CA ALA A 171 -45.05 -76.51 -73.98
C ALA A 171 -44.79 -78.02 -73.92
N TYR A 172 -45.82 -78.80 -73.58
CA TYR A 172 -45.85 -80.25 -73.87
C TYR A 172 -46.13 -80.45 -75.36
N GLY A 173 -45.72 -81.60 -75.91
CA GLY A 173 -45.90 -81.92 -77.32
C GLY A 173 -45.63 -83.39 -77.61
N GLU A 174 -46.56 -84.25 -77.23
CA GLU A 174 -46.60 -85.65 -77.68
C GLU A 174 -47.00 -85.70 -79.16
N SER A 175 -46.39 -86.58 -79.94
CA SER A 175 -46.95 -87.06 -81.21
C SER A 175 -46.38 -88.45 -81.49
N GLU A 176 -47.21 -89.47 -81.32
CA GLU A 176 -46.95 -90.79 -81.89
C GLU A 176 -47.35 -90.86 -83.37
N ASP A 177 -47.01 -92.01 -83.95
CA ASP A 177 -47.60 -92.67 -85.11
C ASP A 177 -47.51 -92.06 -86.53
N CYS A 178 -46.87 -92.82 -87.41
CA CYS A 178 -47.25 -92.98 -88.81
C CYS A 178 -46.75 -94.33 -89.36
N SER A 179 -47.59 -95.37 -89.26
CA SER A 179 -47.34 -96.68 -89.88
C SER A 179 -48.43 -97.09 -90.89
N GLN A 180 -48.25 -96.75 -92.17
CA GLN A 180 -48.99 -97.33 -93.31
C GLN A 180 -48.02 -97.40 -94.51
N LEU A 181 -48.01 -98.32 -95.48
CA LEU A 181 -48.65 -99.59 -95.88
C LEU A 181 -48.77 -99.54 -97.43
N LEU A 182 -49.11 -100.66 -98.07
CA LEU A 182 -49.32 -100.86 -99.54
C LEU A 182 -48.03 -100.96 -100.39
N THR A 183 -47.92 -101.83 -101.40
CA THR A 183 -48.90 -102.79 -101.98
C THR A 183 -48.22 -104.10 -102.44
N LEU A 184 -49.00 -105.17 -102.63
CA LEU A 184 -48.55 -106.44 -103.22
C LEU A 184 -48.31 -106.36 -104.74
N GLY A 185 -47.56 -107.34 -105.27
CA GLY A 185 -47.51 -107.71 -106.68
C GLY A 185 -47.20 -109.19 -106.87
N THR A 186 -48.22 -110.05 -106.94
CA THR A 186 -48.09 -111.50 -107.13
C THR A 186 -48.32 -111.91 -108.58
N HIS A 187 -47.37 -112.61 -109.20
CA HIS A 187 -47.58 -113.33 -110.45
C HIS A 187 -46.93 -114.72 -110.44
N HIS A 188 -47.77 -115.73 -110.68
CA HIS A 188 -47.43 -117.02 -111.29
C HIS A 188 -48.15 -117.04 -112.67
N PRO A 189 -47.84 -117.92 -113.64
CA PRO A 189 -47.22 -119.26 -113.52
C PRO A 189 -45.87 -119.31 -114.28
N ASP A 190 -45.27 -120.43 -114.72
CA ASP A 190 -45.59 -121.86 -114.58
C ASP A 190 -44.30 -122.69 -114.43
N GLY A 191 -44.44 -123.99 -114.14
CA GLY A 191 -43.41 -124.82 -113.52
C GLY A 191 -42.06 -125.00 -114.24
N LEU A 192 -41.00 -124.96 -113.42
CA LEU A 192 -39.89 -125.91 -113.49
C LEU A 192 -39.17 -126.01 -112.12
N ARG A 193 -39.30 -127.18 -111.47
CA ARG A 193 -38.56 -127.68 -110.27
C ARG A 193 -38.15 -126.66 -109.18
N MET A 194 -38.87 -126.71 -108.07
CA MET A 194 -38.48 -126.12 -106.78
C MET A 194 -37.28 -126.87 -106.15
N ASP A 195 -36.55 -126.17 -105.27
CA ASP A 195 -35.60 -126.73 -104.30
C ASP A 195 -35.96 -126.18 -102.91
N ASP A 196 -36.41 -127.04 -101.99
CA ASP A 196 -37.05 -126.66 -100.72
C ASP A 196 -36.11 -125.90 -99.77
N ASP A 197 -34.80 -126.15 -99.89
CA ASP A 197 -33.73 -125.58 -99.05
C ASP A 197 -33.66 -124.04 -99.13
N ILE A 198 -34.11 -123.43 -100.24
CA ILE A 198 -34.07 -121.97 -100.42
C ILE A 198 -35.18 -121.26 -99.63
N TYR A 199 -36.37 -121.86 -99.50
CA TYR A 199 -37.52 -121.20 -98.87
C TYR A 199 -37.37 -121.12 -97.34
N GLU A 200 -36.88 -122.19 -96.70
CA GLU A 200 -36.55 -122.15 -95.27
C GLU A 200 -35.36 -121.22 -94.98
N LYS A 201 -34.36 -121.11 -95.88
CA LYS A 201 -33.27 -120.12 -95.72
C LYS A 201 -33.76 -118.68 -95.73
N PHE A 202 -34.73 -118.34 -96.57
CA PHE A 202 -35.33 -117.01 -96.57
C PHE A 202 -36.12 -116.73 -95.28
N LYS A 203 -36.88 -117.72 -94.81
CA LYS A 203 -37.65 -117.68 -93.55
C LYS A 203 -36.75 -117.59 -92.32
N GLU A 204 -35.62 -118.30 -92.31
CA GLU A 204 -34.58 -118.21 -91.29
C GLU A 204 -33.90 -116.83 -91.29
N ALA A 205 -33.61 -116.26 -92.47
CA ALA A 205 -33.08 -114.90 -92.60
C ALA A 205 -34.07 -113.84 -92.08
N LEU A 206 -35.37 -113.98 -92.37
CA LEU A 206 -36.39 -113.04 -91.88
C LEU A 206 -36.52 -113.10 -90.34
N ASN A 207 -36.50 -114.31 -89.77
CA ASN A 207 -36.46 -114.51 -88.32
C ASN A 207 -35.20 -113.91 -87.67
N LYS A 208 -34.02 -114.04 -88.31
CA LYS A 208 -32.77 -113.41 -87.86
C LYS A 208 -32.86 -111.88 -87.89
N VAL A 209 -33.48 -111.29 -88.91
CA VAL A 209 -33.72 -109.84 -89.00
C VAL A 209 -34.70 -109.37 -87.92
N GLU A 210 -35.78 -110.11 -87.64
CA GLU A 210 -36.72 -109.73 -86.58
C GLU A 210 -36.11 -109.88 -85.17
N ALA A 211 -35.29 -110.91 -84.95
CA ALA A 211 -34.51 -111.07 -83.72
C ALA A 211 -33.54 -109.90 -83.53
N ALA A 212 -32.73 -109.57 -84.54
CA ALA A 212 -31.81 -108.43 -84.50
C ALA A 212 -32.54 -107.09 -84.31
N LYS A 213 -33.75 -106.92 -84.86
CA LYS A 213 -34.59 -105.73 -84.63
C LYS A 213 -35.07 -105.63 -83.17
N LYS A 214 -35.42 -106.77 -82.53
CA LYS A 214 -35.79 -106.81 -81.11
C LYS A 214 -34.57 -106.52 -80.22
N GLU A 215 -33.43 -107.13 -80.50
CA GLU A 215 -32.15 -106.87 -79.82
C GLU A 215 -31.75 -105.39 -79.92
N ALA A 216 -31.79 -104.80 -81.11
CA ALA A 216 -31.47 -103.38 -81.31
C ALA A 216 -32.44 -102.41 -80.60
N LEU A 217 -33.73 -102.77 -80.48
CA LEU A 217 -34.71 -102.02 -79.70
C LEU A 217 -34.45 -102.13 -78.19
N GLU A 218 -34.13 -103.33 -77.71
CA GLU A 218 -33.77 -103.57 -76.31
C GLU A 218 -32.50 -102.80 -75.94
N ASP A 219 -31.51 -102.76 -76.84
CA ASP A 219 -30.29 -101.97 -76.71
C ASP A 219 -30.54 -100.45 -76.77
N SER A 220 -31.48 -99.99 -77.61
CA SER A 220 -31.94 -98.60 -77.58
C SER A 220 -32.55 -98.24 -76.22
N ASN A 221 -33.34 -99.14 -75.63
CA ASN A 221 -33.94 -98.94 -74.32
C ASN A 221 -32.90 -98.99 -73.18
N LYS A 222 -31.89 -99.88 -73.25
CA LYS A 222 -30.74 -99.88 -72.32
C LYS A 222 -29.97 -98.56 -72.39
N ARG A 223 -29.71 -98.03 -73.60
CA ARG A 223 -29.03 -96.74 -73.80
C ARG A 223 -29.84 -95.56 -73.25
N LYS A 224 -31.14 -95.48 -73.56
CA LYS A 224 -32.05 -94.47 -72.99
C LYS A 224 -32.11 -94.54 -71.46
N LYS A 225 -32.11 -95.75 -70.88
CA LYS A 225 -32.06 -95.94 -69.42
C LYS A 225 -30.75 -95.41 -68.83
N ALA A 226 -29.60 -95.75 -69.42
CA ALA A 226 -28.30 -95.24 -69.00
C ALA A 226 -28.19 -93.71 -69.14
N GLU A 227 -28.80 -93.12 -70.18
CA GLU A 227 -28.88 -91.67 -70.38
C GLU A 227 -29.74 -90.98 -69.31
N MET A 228 -30.90 -91.53 -68.96
CA MET A 228 -31.73 -91.03 -67.85
C MET A 228 -31.02 -91.14 -66.50
N ASP A 229 -30.29 -92.23 -66.26
CA ASP A 229 -29.51 -92.42 -65.03
C ASP A 229 -28.30 -91.46 -64.96
N LEU A 230 -27.66 -91.17 -66.10
CA LEU A 230 -26.63 -90.14 -66.22
C LEU A 230 -27.20 -88.74 -65.95
N LEU A 231 -28.36 -88.40 -66.50
CA LEU A 231 -29.04 -87.12 -66.21
C LEU A 231 -29.43 -87.00 -64.73
N SER A 232 -29.93 -88.09 -64.11
CA SER A 232 -30.21 -88.14 -62.67
C SER A 232 -28.95 -87.92 -61.82
N ALA A 233 -27.83 -88.52 -62.21
CA ALA A 233 -26.53 -88.34 -61.56
C ALA A 233 -26.01 -86.90 -61.74
N LEU A 234 -26.13 -86.31 -62.93
CA LEU A 234 -25.75 -84.92 -63.21
C LEU A 234 -26.61 -83.91 -62.45
N GLN A 235 -27.91 -84.18 -62.25
CA GLN A 235 -28.76 -83.33 -61.41
C GLN A 235 -28.30 -83.37 -59.94
N LYS A 236 -28.11 -84.57 -59.38
CA LYS A 236 -27.59 -84.73 -58.00
C LYS A 236 -26.22 -84.07 -57.83
N LEU A 237 -25.34 -84.15 -58.83
CA LEU A 237 -24.06 -83.47 -58.83
C LEU A 237 -24.21 -81.94 -58.84
N ARG A 238 -25.18 -81.38 -59.57
CA ARG A 238 -25.51 -79.94 -59.51
C ARG A 238 -26.02 -79.54 -58.13
N GLU A 239 -26.95 -80.30 -57.55
CA GLU A 239 -27.49 -80.07 -56.22
C GLU A 239 -26.37 -80.06 -55.15
N ILE A 240 -25.52 -81.09 -55.13
CA ILE A 240 -24.34 -81.17 -54.25
C ILE A 240 -23.39 -79.97 -54.46
N ASN A 241 -23.13 -79.57 -55.71
CA ASN A 241 -22.31 -78.38 -56.00
C ASN A 241 -22.95 -77.07 -55.49
N THR A 242 -24.27 -76.94 -55.51
CA THR A 242 -24.95 -75.76 -54.92
C THR A 242 -24.89 -75.77 -53.40
N LEU A 243 -25.04 -76.92 -52.75
CA LEU A 243 -24.88 -77.07 -51.30
C LEU A 243 -23.45 -76.73 -50.87
N TYR A 244 -22.44 -77.30 -51.53
CA TYR A 244 -21.02 -77.02 -51.26
C TYR A 244 -20.66 -75.54 -51.44
N ARG A 245 -21.19 -74.87 -52.49
CA ARG A 245 -21.02 -73.41 -52.68
C ARG A 245 -21.67 -72.60 -51.57
N ASN A 246 -22.82 -73.03 -51.05
CA ASN A 246 -23.51 -72.33 -49.96
C ASN A 246 -22.79 -72.53 -48.62
N GLU A 247 -22.32 -73.75 -48.32
CA GLU A 247 -21.49 -74.05 -47.16
C GLU A 247 -20.17 -73.26 -47.20
N SER A 248 -19.50 -73.24 -48.36
CA SER A 248 -18.27 -72.45 -48.57
C SER A 248 -18.48 -70.96 -48.31
N LYS A 249 -19.58 -70.37 -48.79
CA LYS A 249 -19.96 -68.97 -48.50
C LYS A 249 -20.27 -68.74 -47.02
N GLN A 250 -20.99 -69.67 -46.38
CA GLN A 250 -21.28 -69.57 -44.94
C GLN A 250 -20.00 -69.63 -44.12
N LYS A 251 -19.07 -70.52 -44.47
CA LYS A 251 -17.75 -70.61 -43.84
C LYS A 251 -16.96 -69.31 -43.98
N GLN A 252 -16.89 -68.73 -45.18
CA GLN A 252 -16.25 -67.44 -45.41
C GLN A 252 -16.88 -66.33 -44.54
N GLY A 253 -18.21 -66.21 -44.53
CA GLY A 253 -18.91 -65.20 -43.72
C GLY A 253 -18.86 -65.43 -42.20
N VAL A 254 -18.41 -66.61 -41.73
CA VAL A 254 -18.07 -66.88 -40.32
C VAL A 254 -16.60 -66.54 -40.06
N GLU A 255 -15.71 -66.86 -40.99
CA GLU A 255 -14.27 -66.58 -40.90
C GLU A 255 -13.97 -65.07 -40.91
N GLU A 256 -14.66 -64.29 -41.76
CA GLU A 256 -14.61 -62.82 -41.75
C GLU A 256 -15.03 -62.23 -40.41
N LYS A 257 -16.14 -62.72 -39.82
CA LYS A 257 -16.60 -62.28 -38.49
C LYS A 257 -15.62 -62.65 -37.39
N LEU A 258 -15.04 -63.85 -37.44
CA LEU A 258 -14.02 -64.30 -36.49
C LEU A 258 -12.73 -63.47 -36.58
N ILE A 259 -12.40 -62.94 -37.77
CA ILE A 259 -11.31 -61.97 -37.95
C ILE A 259 -11.68 -60.62 -37.34
N GLN A 260 -12.89 -60.10 -37.58
CA GLN A 260 -13.36 -58.85 -36.97
C GLN A 260 -13.39 -58.93 -35.44
N GLU A 261 -14.03 -59.95 -34.85
CA GLU A 261 -14.08 -60.15 -33.40
C GLU A 261 -12.67 -60.28 -32.80
N ARG A 262 -11.72 -60.90 -33.52
CA ARG A 262 -10.31 -60.98 -33.10
C ARG A 262 -9.61 -59.62 -33.13
N GLN A 263 -9.88 -58.77 -34.12
CA GLN A 263 -9.36 -57.40 -34.17
C GLN A 263 -9.92 -56.55 -33.04
N GLU A 264 -11.23 -56.64 -32.78
CA GLU A 264 -11.90 -55.93 -31.67
C GLU A 264 -11.36 -56.40 -30.31
N ASN A 265 -11.20 -57.72 -30.10
CA ASN A 265 -10.58 -58.26 -28.89
C ASN A 265 -9.13 -57.79 -28.71
N ASN A 266 -8.33 -57.71 -29.78
CA ASN A 266 -6.96 -57.19 -29.70
C ASN A 266 -6.93 -55.68 -29.35
N HIS A 267 -7.85 -54.88 -29.90
CA HIS A 267 -7.98 -53.47 -29.55
C HIS A 267 -8.44 -53.28 -28.09
N LEU A 268 -9.37 -54.11 -27.60
CA LEU A 268 -9.80 -54.11 -26.20
C LEU A 268 -8.66 -54.50 -25.24
N ARG A 269 -7.83 -55.49 -25.60
CA ARG A 269 -6.62 -55.85 -24.84
C ARG A 269 -5.64 -54.68 -24.73
N SER A 270 -5.28 -54.08 -25.86
CA SER A 270 -4.41 -52.89 -25.89
C SER A 270 -4.96 -51.75 -25.03
N ARG A 271 -6.29 -51.53 -25.01
CA ARG A 271 -6.94 -50.54 -24.13
C ARG A 271 -6.92 -50.91 -22.65
N ILE A 272 -6.96 -52.20 -22.30
CA ILE A 272 -6.80 -52.68 -20.93
C ILE A 272 -5.36 -52.43 -20.46
N ASP A 273 -4.36 -52.79 -21.27
CA ASP A 273 -2.94 -52.56 -20.97
C ASP A 273 -2.67 -51.06 -20.74
N ASP A 274 -3.22 -50.20 -21.60
CA ASP A 274 -3.16 -48.74 -21.50
C ASP A 274 -3.77 -48.19 -20.19
N ILE A 275 -4.83 -48.81 -19.70
CA ILE A 275 -5.50 -48.46 -18.44
C ILE A 275 -4.69 -48.98 -17.24
N CYS A 276 -4.16 -50.20 -17.30
CA CYS A 276 -3.29 -50.77 -16.27
C CYS A 276 -2.02 -49.94 -16.06
N ASN A 277 -1.37 -49.50 -17.14
CA ASN A 277 -0.19 -48.63 -17.08
C ASN A 277 -0.52 -47.27 -16.44
N LYS A 278 -1.67 -46.68 -16.78
CA LYS A 278 -2.15 -45.41 -16.19
C LYS A 278 -2.54 -45.58 -14.71
N LEU A 279 -3.07 -46.73 -14.32
CA LEU A 279 -3.37 -47.07 -12.92
C LEU A 279 -2.08 -47.14 -12.08
N GLN A 280 -1.07 -47.90 -12.54
CA GLN A 280 0.20 -48.06 -11.83
C GLN A 280 0.93 -46.72 -11.62
N GLU A 281 0.98 -45.87 -12.65
CA GLU A 281 1.57 -44.53 -12.53
C GLU A 281 0.76 -43.60 -11.59
N ALA A 282 -0.58 -43.75 -11.54
CA ALA A 282 -1.40 -43.03 -10.57
C ALA A 282 -1.19 -43.53 -9.12
N GLU A 283 -1.05 -44.84 -8.91
CA GLU A 283 -0.75 -45.44 -7.60
C GLU A 283 0.64 -45.02 -7.10
N LYS A 284 1.66 -45.02 -7.98
CA LYS A 284 2.99 -44.51 -7.66
C LYS A 284 2.94 -43.04 -7.22
N ARG A 285 2.26 -42.17 -7.99
CA ARG A 285 2.09 -40.75 -7.63
C ARG A 285 1.33 -40.55 -6.34
N LYS A 286 0.36 -41.42 -6.04
CA LYS A 286 -0.36 -41.42 -4.75
C LYS A 286 0.62 -41.69 -3.60
N ILE A 287 1.44 -42.75 -3.69
CA ILE A 287 2.43 -43.11 -2.66
C ILE A 287 3.45 -41.98 -2.45
N GLU A 288 3.97 -41.37 -3.53
CA GLU A 288 4.87 -40.21 -3.41
C GLU A 288 4.23 -39.01 -2.70
N ASN A 289 2.93 -38.77 -2.91
CA ASN A 289 2.22 -37.68 -2.26
C ASN A 289 1.84 -37.99 -0.81
N GLU A 290 1.53 -39.25 -0.48
CA GLU A 290 1.34 -39.71 0.91
C GLU A 290 2.65 -39.54 1.70
N GLN A 291 3.81 -39.87 1.12
CA GLN A 291 5.12 -39.63 1.74
C GLN A 291 5.39 -38.12 1.96
N ARG A 292 5.14 -37.27 0.96
CA ARG A 292 5.28 -35.80 1.10
C ARG A 292 4.35 -35.22 2.17
N ASN A 293 3.14 -35.75 2.32
CA ASN A 293 2.22 -35.33 3.38
C ASN A 293 2.76 -35.66 4.77
N ILE A 294 3.33 -36.86 4.98
CA ILE A 294 3.94 -37.26 6.26
C ILE A 294 5.13 -36.34 6.61
N GLU A 295 5.96 -35.97 5.63
CA GLU A 295 7.06 -35.03 5.81
C GLU A 295 6.56 -33.61 6.18
N LEU A 296 5.46 -33.16 5.57
CA LEU A 296 4.81 -31.89 5.90
C LEU A 296 4.18 -31.91 7.30
N GLU A 297 3.48 -32.98 7.69
CA GLU A 297 2.88 -33.12 9.03
C GLU A 297 3.95 -33.15 10.14
N HIS A 298 5.09 -33.80 9.90
CA HIS A 298 6.22 -33.73 10.82
C HIS A 298 6.82 -32.31 10.88
N GLY A 299 6.88 -31.63 9.73
CA GLY A 299 7.30 -30.23 9.63
C GLY A 299 6.40 -29.26 10.39
N THR A 300 5.08 -29.37 10.26
CA THR A 300 4.12 -28.52 10.97
C THR A 300 4.18 -28.76 12.46
N LYS A 301 4.21 -30.02 12.92
CA LYS A 301 4.32 -30.32 14.35
C LYS A 301 5.57 -29.71 14.99
N LYS A 302 6.72 -29.78 14.30
CA LYS A 302 7.97 -29.16 14.74
C LYS A 302 7.93 -27.61 14.76
N LEU A 303 6.99 -26.99 14.08
CA LEU A 303 6.72 -25.55 14.16
C LEU A 303 5.71 -25.22 15.28
N GLU A 304 4.74 -26.10 15.53
CA GLU A 304 3.80 -26.00 16.66
C GLU A 304 4.54 -26.12 18.01
N ASP A 305 5.42 -27.12 18.16
CA ASP A 305 6.25 -27.29 19.36
C ASP A 305 7.07 -26.01 19.66
N LYS A 306 7.67 -25.41 18.62
CA LYS A 306 8.42 -24.14 18.73
C LYS A 306 7.55 -22.92 19.01
N LEU A 307 6.29 -22.94 18.57
CA LEU A 307 5.37 -21.84 18.84
C LEU A 307 4.97 -21.85 20.33
N LEU A 308 4.81 -23.03 20.93
CA LEU A 308 4.62 -23.18 22.38
C LEU A 308 5.83 -22.68 23.19
N ASP A 309 7.07 -22.98 22.74
CA ASP A 309 8.28 -22.43 23.36
C ASP A 309 8.28 -20.88 23.36
N VAL A 310 7.87 -20.27 22.24
CA VAL A 310 7.77 -18.81 22.08
C VAL A 310 6.63 -18.22 22.91
N GLU A 311 5.47 -18.88 22.98
CA GLU A 311 4.35 -18.46 23.84
C GLU A 311 4.74 -18.48 25.32
N HIS A 312 5.44 -19.53 25.77
CA HIS A 312 5.97 -19.62 27.15
C HIS A 312 7.01 -18.52 27.45
N LEU A 313 7.91 -18.22 26.50
CA LEU A 313 8.87 -17.12 26.63
C LEU A 313 8.16 -15.76 26.71
N ILE A 314 7.12 -15.54 25.89
CA ILE A 314 6.29 -14.34 25.94
C ILE A 314 5.54 -14.22 27.28
N GLU A 315 5.05 -15.33 27.85
CA GLU A 315 4.42 -15.33 29.18
C GLU A 315 5.42 -14.94 30.27
N SER A 316 6.63 -15.50 30.25
CA SER A 316 7.72 -15.15 31.17
C SER A 316 8.10 -13.66 31.07
N LEU A 317 8.25 -13.13 29.85
CA LEU A 317 8.58 -11.73 29.62
C LEU A 317 7.44 -10.78 30.03
N LYS A 318 6.16 -11.18 29.97
CA LYS A 318 5.05 -10.39 30.55
C LYS A 318 5.14 -10.32 32.07
N VAL A 319 5.45 -11.44 32.74
CA VAL A 319 5.60 -11.48 34.21
C VAL A 319 6.79 -10.61 34.64
N GLU A 320 7.91 -10.70 33.95
CA GLU A 320 9.08 -9.85 34.18
C GLU A 320 8.77 -8.36 33.97
N ASN A 321 8.10 -7.99 32.86
CA ASN A 321 7.66 -6.62 32.63
C ASN A 321 6.65 -6.14 33.68
N HIS A 322 5.78 -7.00 34.20
CA HIS A 322 4.84 -6.64 35.26
C HIS A 322 5.57 -6.39 36.59
N ASN A 323 6.55 -7.23 36.93
CA ASN A 323 7.39 -7.03 38.12
C ASN A 323 8.17 -5.72 38.01
N LEU A 324 8.80 -5.43 36.86
CA LEU A 324 9.53 -4.18 36.61
C LEU A 324 8.60 -2.95 36.61
N GLN A 325 7.33 -3.09 36.19
CA GLN A 325 6.33 -2.03 36.33
C GLN A 325 5.97 -1.80 37.80
N CYS A 326 5.79 -2.85 38.60
CA CYS A 326 5.56 -2.74 40.03
C CYS A 326 6.76 -2.10 40.74
N GLU A 327 8.01 -2.50 40.44
CA GLU A 327 9.22 -1.88 41.00
C GLU A 327 9.36 -0.41 40.59
N ARG A 328 9.06 -0.07 39.34
CA ARG A 328 8.99 1.31 38.85
C ARG A 328 7.94 2.11 39.62
N ASP A 329 6.74 1.57 39.80
CA ASP A 329 5.64 2.29 40.44
C ASP A 329 5.87 2.44 41.94
N ASP A 330 6.52 1.48 42.59
CA ASP A 330 7.06 1.59 43.95
C ASP A 330 8.15 2.67 44.06
N ALA A 331 9.07 2.74 43.09
CA ALA A 331 10.10 3.77 43.03
C ALA A 331 9.51 5.17 42.75
N VAL A 332 8.48 5.26 41.91
CA VAL A 332 7.71 6.48 41.67
C VAL A 332 6.95 6.90 42.93
N ASN A 333 6.29 5.98 43.64
CA ASN A 333 5.63 6.29 44.91
C ASN A 333 6.63 6.82 45.95
N LYS A 334 7.79 6.18 46.10
CA LYS A 334 8.88 6.64 46.98
C LYS A 334 9.45 8.00 46.53
N LEU A 335 9.49 8.28 45.23
CA LEU A 335 9.84 9.60 44.69
C LEU A 335 8.74 10.64 44.94
N GLU A 336 7.46 10.26 44.91
CA GLU A 336 6.32 11.15 45.16
C GLU A 336 6.20 11.49 46.65
N GLU A 337 6.45 10.52 47.54
CA GLU A 337 6.61 10.75 48.99
C GLU A 337 7.78 11.69 49.28
N ASN A 338 8.95 11.47 48.64
CA ASN A 338 10.10 12.37 48.76
C ASN A 338 9.82 13.76 48.16
N LYS A 339 9.09 13.87 47.04
CA LYS A 339 8.61 15.15 46.50
C LYS A 339 7.68 15.85 47.49
N GLN A 340 6.75 15.14 48.12
CA GLN A 340 5.85 15.75 49.12
C GLN A 340 6.60 16.20 50.39
N ALA A 341 7.67 15.49 50.77
CA ALA A 341 8.59 15.95 51.81
C ALA A 341 9.38 17.21 51.37
N GLN A 342 9.87 17.25 50.12
CA GLN A 342 10.61 18.39 49.56
C GLN A 342 9.73 19.60 49.23
N GLN A 343 8.46 19.41 48.84
CA GLN A 343 7.46 20.47 48.62
C GLN A 343 7.13 21.22 49.91
N LYS A 344 7.26 20.58 51.08
CA LYS A 344 7.20 21.27 52.39
C LYS A 344 8.43 22.14 52.69
N MET A 345 9.43 22.16 51.81
CA MET A 345 10.64 22.97 51.93
C MET A 345 10.93 23.87 50.72
N PHE A 346 10.20 23.70 49.60
CA PHE A 346 10.26 24.57 48.42
C PHE A 346 8.86 25.02 47.98
N VAL A 347 8.27 25.93 48.75
CA VAL A 347 7.15 26.77 48.28
C VAL A 347 7.72 28.09 47.79
N HIS A 348 7.78 28.30 46.47
CA HIS A 348 7.56 29.63 45.90
C HIS A 348 7.28 29.62 44.38
N ASN A 349 6.17 30.27 44.03
CA ASN A 349 5.77 30.81 42.73
C ASN A 349 5.31 29.82 41.65
N ASP A 350 4.00 29.55 41.68
CA ASP A 350 3.22 29.19 40.49
C ASP A 350 3.45 30.20 39.35
N LEU A 351 3.88 29.70 38.20
CA LEU A 351 3.68 30.32 36.90
C LEU A 351 2.85 29.35 36.07
N SER A 352 1.53 29.47 36.18
CA SER A 352 0.55 28.63 35.50
C SER A 352 0.56 28.90 33.99
N ILE A 353 1.50 28.25 33.31
CA ILE A 353 1.54 28.20 31.86
C ILE A 353 0.30 27.48 31.33
N ASN A 354 -0.29 27.95 30.23
CA ASN A 354 -1.51 27.35 29.70
C ASN A 354 -1.21 25.94 29.17
N GLU A 355 -1.83 24.93 29.75
CA GLU A 355 -1.88 23.59 29.16
C GLU A 355 -3.09 23.50 28.21
N PHE A 356 -2.83 22.99 27.01
CA PHE A 356 -3.82 22.73 25.96
C PHE A 356 -3.91 21.22 25.73
N SER A 357 -5.11 20.71 25.45
CA SER A 357 -5.28 19.29 25.14
C SER A 357 -4.81 18.93 23.73
N TYR A 358 -4.56 17.64 23.48
CA TYR A 358 -4.32 17.14 22.13
C TYR A 358 -5.47 17.51 21.16
N ASP A 359 -6.73 17.45 21.62
CA ASP A 359 -7.91 17.80 20.83
C ASP A 359 -7.99 19.29 20.45
N GLU A 360 -7.48 20.20 21.30
CA GLU A 360 -7.35 21.61 20.94
C GLU A 360 -6.28 21.83 19.87
N LEU A 361 -5.10 21.20 20.03
CA LEU A 361 -3.99 21.39 19.09
C LEU A 361 -4.23 20.72 17.74
N ILE A 362 -4.80 19.51 17.70
CA ILE A 362 -5.16 18.83 16.45
C ILE A 362 -6.23 19.63 15.69
N THR A 363 -7.16 20.27 16.38
CA THR A 363 -8.15 21.16 15.75
C THR A 363 -7.48 22.43 15.22
N ALA A 364 -6.61 23.07 16.02
CA ALA A 364 -5.92 24.30 15.65
C ALA A 364 -4.97 24.13 14.45
N THR A 365 -4.29 22.99 14.32
CA THR A 365 -3.36 22.66 13.21
C THR A 365 -4.01 21.95 12.02
N ARG A 366 -5.35 21.78 12.04
CA ARG A 366 -6.11 21.03 11.02
C ARG A 366 -5.61 19.59 10.82
N TRP A 367 -5.55 18.83 11.91
CA TRP A 367 -5.03 17.46 11.95
C TRP A 367 -3.55 17.34 11.58
N PHE A 368 -2.74 18.33 11.99
CA PHE A 368 -1.30 18.42 11.67
C PHE A 368 -1.02 18.29 10.17
N ALA A 369 -1.88 18.91 9.34
CA ALA A 369 -1.79 18.82 7.90
C ALA A 369 -0.47 19.42 7.36
N GLU A 370 0.10 18.82 6.32
CA GLU A 370 1.40 19.23 5.76
C GLU A 370 1.33 20.67 5.19
N GLU A 371 0.16 21.14 4.74
CA GLU A 371 -0.02 22.54 4.30
C GLU A 371 -0.03 23.55 5.47
N GLN A 372 -0.03 23.08 6.73
CA GLN A 372 0.19 23.92 7.91
C GLN A 372 1.62 23.81 8.44
N LYS A 373 2.46 22.90 7.95
CA LYS A 373 3.86 22.77 8.36
C LYS A 373 4.66 23.99 7.90
N ILE A 374 5.36 24.63 8.84
CA ILE A 374 6.18 25.83 8.60
C ILE A 374 7.67 25.60 8.82
N GLY A 375 8.05 24.48 9.45
CA GLY A 375 9.44 24.07 9.60
C GLY A 375 9.59 22.65 10.15
N GLU A 376 10.75 22.06 9.92
CA GLU A 376 11.16 20.76 10.46
C GLU A 376 12.67 20.81 10.73
N GLY A 377 13.09 20.30 11.89
CA GLY A 377 14.48 20.34 12.33
C GLY A 377 14.79 19.27 13.37
N SER A 378 16.00 19.32 13.93
CA SER A 378 16.51 18.27 14.85
C SER A 378 15.73 18.11 16.15
N SER A 379 15.03 19.15 16.60
CA SER A 379 14.21 19.13 17.83
C SER A 379 12.76 18.71 17.57
N GLY A 380 12.21 18.92 16.37
CA GLY A 380 10.81 18.65 16.08
C GLY A 380 10.29 19.20 14.75
N ILE A 381 8.97 19.11 14.58
CA ILE A 381 8.20 19.69 13.46
C ILE A 381 7.36 20.85 13.98
N VAL A 382 7.32 21.96 13.25
CA VAL A 382 6.55 23.16 13.62
C VAL A 382 5.40 23.36 12.64
N TYR A 383 4.19 23.43 13.17
CA TYR A 383 2.95 23.69 12.44
C TYR A 383 2.40 25.07 12.79
N LYS A 384 1.86 25.76 11.80
CA LYS A 384 0.96 26.90 12.00
C LYS A 384 -0.38 26.39 12.51
N GLY A 385 -1.00 27.14 13.41
CA GLY A 385 -2.35 26.86 13.87
C GLY A 385 -3.15 28.13 14.16
N LEU A 386 -4.46 27.95 14.34
CA LEU A 386 -5.38 28.99 14.81
C LEU A 386 -6.04 28.51 16.11
N LEU A 387 -5.42 28.82 17.25
CA LEU A 387 -5.85 28.36 18.57
C LEU A 387 -6.65 29.47 19.26
N ARG A 388 -7.93 29.21 19.53
CA ARG A 388 -8.86 30.19 20.16
C ARG A 388 -8.85 31.56 19.45
N ASN A 389 -8.85 31.55 18.11
CA ASN A 389 -8.70 32.68 17.18
C ASN A 389 -7.33 33.39 17.15
N THR A 390 -6.34 32.96 17.95
CA THR A 390 -4.97 33.47 17.91
C THR A 390 -4.11 32.64 16.93
N PRO A 391 -3.39 33.27 15.99
CA PRO A 391 -2.39 32.58 15.18
C PRO A 391 -1.21 32.10 16.04
N VAL A 392 -0.93 30.80 16.02
CA VAL A 392 0.11 30.16 16.85
C VAL A 392 1.07 29.31 16.01
N ALA A 393 2.28 29.11 16.53
CA ALA A 393 3.22 28.10 16.04
C ALA A 393 3.28 26.94 17.06
N VAL A 394 2.85 25.75 16.65
CA VAL A 394 2.84 24.52 17.45
C VAL A 394 4.05 23.68 17.08
N LYS A 395 5.08 23.67 17.93
CA LYS A 395 6.28 22.86 17.81
C LYS A 395 6.02 21.51 18.49
N VAL A 396 5.85 20.44 17.72
CA VAL A 396 5.77 19.07 18.21
C VAL A 396 7.19 18.50 18.23
N LEU A 397 7.69 18.12 19.39
CA LEU A 397 9.05 17.59 19.53
C LEU A 397 9.16 16.16 19.01
N HIS A 398 10.33 15.79 18.47
CA HIS A 398 10.58 14.41 18.03
C HIS A 398 10.64 13.45 19.22
N TRP A 399 10.06 12.25 19.09
CA TRP A 399 10.06 11.20 20.12
C TRP A 399 11.43 10.50 20.23
N ASN A 400 12.46 11.28 20.58
CA ASN A 400 13.86 10.85 20.70
C ASN A 400 14.19 10.37 22.12
N GLY A 401 13.27 9.62 22.74
CA GLY A 401 13.38 9.14 24.12
C GLY A 401 13.60 10.28 25.13
N MET A 402 14.52 10.09 26.08
CA MET A 402 14.83 11.06 27.13
C MET A 402 15.26 12.44 26.60
N LYS A 403 15.82 12.53 25.38
CA LYS A 403 16.30 13.80 24.83
C LYS A 403 15.16 14.76 24.46
N GLY A 404 14.09 14.25 23.84
CA GLY A 404 12.91 15.07 23.55
C GLY A 404 12.25 15.60 24.83
N ILE A 405 12.20 14.74 25.85
CA ILE A 405 11.66 15.06 27.18
C ILE A 405 12.51 16.13 27.88
N SER A 406 13.84 16.08 27.81
CA SER A 406 14.71 17.10 28.44
C SER A 406 14.70 18.42 27.67
N GLU A 407 14.67 18.41 26.33
CA GLU A 407 14.47 19.61 25.52
C GLU A 407 13.13 20.29 25.87
N PHE A 408 12.03 19.54 26.00
CA PHE A 408 10.71 20.04 26.42
C PHE A 408 10.76 20.75 27.77
N HIS A 409 11.17 20.04 28.83
CA HIS A 409 11.14 20.57 30.20
C HIS A 409 12.04 21.81 30.35
N ARG A 410 13.18 21.83 29.65
CA ARG A 410 14.13 22.94 29.69
C ARG A 410 13.59 24.20 29.01
N GLU A 411 13.00 24.04 27.83
CA GLU A 411 12.38 25.14 27.10
C GLU A 411 11.17 25.72 27.86
N VAL A 412 10.36 24.88 28.52
CA VAL A 412 9.28 25.32 29.41
C VAL A 412 9.82 26.01 30.66
N ALA A 413 10.81 25.44 31.35
CA ALA A 413 11.35 25.98 32.60
C ALA A 413 11.99 27.37 32.43
N VAL A 414 12.54 27.66 31.26
CA VAL A 414 13.04 29.00 30.92
C VAL A 414 11.91 29.91 30.43
N LEU A 415 11.18 29.54 29.36
CA LEU A 415 10.22 30.44 28.70
C LEU A 415 8.89 30.61 29.44
N SER A 416 8.62 29.87 30.52
CA SER A 416 7.54 30.22 31.47
C SER A 416 7.91 31.40 32.38
N ARG A 417 9.21 31.62 32.63
CA ARG A 417 9.72 32.57 33.64
C ARG A 417 10.22 33.89 33.06
N ILE A 418 10.50 33.95 31.76
CA ILE A 418 11.07 35.13 31.10
C ILE A 418 10.17 35.70 29.98
N ARG A 419 10.22 37.03 29.83
CA ARG A 419 9.54 37.82 28.79
C ARG A 419 10.43 38.99 28.39
N HIS A 420 10.66 39.17 27.09
CA HIS A 420 11.47 40.25 26.50
C HIS A 420 11.01 40.43 25.04
N PRO A 421 10.96 41.65 24.48
CA PRO A 421 10.43 41.89 23.12
C PRO A 421 11.16 41.09 22.02
N ASN A 422 12.46 40.84 22.19
CA ASN A 422 13.28 40.07 21.24
C ASN A 422 13.48 38.59 21.64
N LEU A 423 12.56 38.02 22.42
CA LEU A 423 12.48 36.58 22.69
C LEU A 423 11.11 36.04 22.24
N VAL A 424 11.05 34.80 21.78
CA VAL A 424 9.79 34.17 21.39
C VAL A 424 8.88 33.93 22.61
N THR A 425 7.62 34.34 22.51
CA THR A 425 6.63 34.15 23.57
C THR A 425 6.07 32.73 23.53
N LEU A 426 6.40 31.92 24.54
CA LEU A 426 5.72 30.65 24.80
C LEU A 426 4.35 30.94 25.44
N ILE A 427 3.28 30.66 24.69
CA ILE A 427 1.87 30.88 25.07
C ILE A 427 1.35 29.74 25.96
N GLY A 428 1.79 28.51 25.68
CA GLY A 428 1.38 27.32 26.41
C GLY A 428 2.07 26.04 25.94
N THR A 429 1.61 24.91 26.47
CA THR A 429 2.18 23.57 26.24
C THR A 429 1.06 22.55 25.99
N CYS A 430 1.42 21.37 25.50
CA CYS A 430 0.57 20.17 25.52
C CYS A 430 1.46 18.97 25.89
N PRO A 431 1.51 18.59 27.18
CA PRO A 431 2.37 17.50 27.65
C PRO A 431 2.09 16.15 26.97
N GLU A 432 0.83 15.88 26.61
CA GLU A 432 0.36 14.63 25.96
C GLU A 432 1.18 14.24 24.73
N ILE A 433 1.62 15.22 23.94
CA ILE A 433 2.43 15.03 22.72
C ILE A 433 3.75 15.83 22.75
N GLN A 434 4.21 16.26 23.94
CA GLN A 434 5.42 17.07 24.13
C GLN A 434 5.47 18.29 23.20
N ALA A 435 4.33 18.97 23.00
CA ALA A 435 4.22 20.11 22.10
C ALA A 435 4.27 21.45 22.82
N LEU A 436 4.87 22.44 22.16
CA LEU A 436 5.10 23.79 22.67
C LEU A 436 4.39 24.79 21.75
N VAL A 437 3.62 25.70 22.33
CA VAL A 437 2.75 26.64 21.60
C VAL A 437 3.28 28.05 21.74
N TYR A 438 3.69 28.65 20.63
CA TYR A 438 4.27 29.98 20.56
C TYR A 438 3.40 30.96 19.79
N GLU A 439 3.71 32.25 19.90
CA GLU A 439 3.28 33.25 18.93
C GLU A 439 3.70 32.87 17.50
N TYR A 440 2.82 33.09 16.51
CA TYR A 440 3.15 32.85 15.10
C TYR A 440 3.85 34.07 14.48
N LEU A 441 5.11 33.90 14.10
CA LEU A 441 5.95 34.92 13.46
C LEU A 441 5.91 34.73 11.94
N GLN A 442 5.38 35.73 11.23
CA GLN A 442 4.94 35.59 9.83
C GLN A 442 6.10 35.53 8.83
N ASN A 443 7.20 36.23 9.14
CA ASN A 443 8.28 36.48 8.19
C ASN A 443 9.39 35.40 8.20
N GLY A 444 9.23 34.33 8.99
CA GLY A 444 10.15 33.17 8.97
C GLY A 444 11.43 33.40 9.78
N SER A 445 12.52 32.73 9.37
CA SER A 445 13.82 32.79 10.05
C SER A 445 14.79 33.77 9.37
N LEU A 446 15.78 34.26 10.10
CA LEU A 446 16.84 35.12 9.55
C LEU A 446 17.68 34.39 8.49
N GLU A 447 17.82 33.06 8.61
CA GLU A 447 18.46 32.24 7.57
C GLU A 447 17.71 32.29 6.24
N ASP A 448 16.37 32.41 6.26
CA ASP A 448 15.58 32.51 5.04
C ASP A 448 15.94 33.76 4.24
N TYR A 449 16.38 34.84 4.89
CA TYR A 449 16.86 36.05 4.24
C TYR A 449 18.34 35.96 3.83
N LEU A 450 19.21 35.41 4.69
CA LEU A 450 20.63 35.23 4.39
C LEU A 450 20.88 34.24 3.25
N ALA A 451 19.99 33.25 3.07
CA ALA A 451 20.03 32.30 1.97
C ALA A 451 19.17 32.72 0.75
N CYS A 452 18.44 33.85 0.82
CA CYS A 452 17.43 34.25 -0.18
C CYS A 452 16.43 33.12 -0.52
N SER A 453 16.05 32.37 0.52
CA SER A 453 15.15 31.21 0.51
C SER A 453 13.68 31.66 0.46
N LYS A 454 12.75 30.77 0.09
CA LYS A 454 11.28 31.00 0.14
C LYS A 454 10.78 32.27 -0.56
N ASN A 455 11.55 32.82 -1.52
CA ASN A 455 11.31 34.11 -2.19
C ASN A 455 11.40 35.35 -1.26
N THR A 456 12.21 35.30 -0.20
CA THR A 456 12.56 36.50 0.58
C THR A 456 13.33 37.50 -0.29
N LEU A 457 13.19 38.80 0.02
CA LEU A 457 14.06 39.84 -0.49
C LEU A 457 15.22 40.08 0.49
N PRO A 458 16.45 40.37 0.02
CA PRO A 458 17.57 40.69 0.90
C PRO A 458 17.24 41.82 1.87
N LEU A 459 17.60 41.64 3.15
CA LEU A 459 17.38 42.68 4.17
C LEU A 459 18.32 43.87 3.91
N PRO A 460 17.83 45.12 3.92
CA PRO A 460 18.69 46.31 3.81
C PRO A 460 19.53 46.49 5.07
N TRP A 461 20.67 47.18 4.96
CA TRP A 461 21.65 47.28 6.03
C TRP A 461 21.07 47.83 7.34
N GLN A 462 20.14 48.80 7.27
CA GLN A 462 19.48 49.37 8.45
C GLN A 462 18.75 48.29 9.27
N THR A 463 18.03 47.38 8.60
CA THR A 463 17.34 46.26 9.24
C THR A 463 18.32 45.22 9.78
N ARG A 464 19.42 44.94 9.06
CA ARG A 464 20.49 44.05 9.55
C ARG A 464 21.15 44.60 10.82
N THR A 465 21.45 45.90 10.86
CA THR A 465 21.96 46.60 12.05
C THR A 465 20.96 46.59 13.21
N ARG A 466 19.66 46.76 12.93
CA ARG A 466 18.61 46.67 13.96
C ARG A 466 18.55 45.28 14.59
N ILE A 467 18.56 44.23 13.77
CA ILE A 467 18.55 42.83 14.21
C ILE A 467 19.77 42.48 15.08
N ILE A 468 20.96 42.98 14.73
CA ILE A 468 22.17 42.81 15.58
C ILE A 468 21.96 43.38 16.99
N GLY A 469 21.33 44.56 17.10
CA GLY A 469 21.01 45.18 18.39
C GLY A 469 19.89 44.49 19.16
N GLU A 470 18.84 44.05 18.47
CA GLU A 470 17.73 43.27 19.04
C GLU A 470 18.23 41.95 19.67
N ILE A 471 19.10 41.21 18.97
CA ILE A 471 19.76 40.00 19.49
C ILE A 471 20.66 40.36 20.69
N CYS A 472 21.47 41.41 20.58
CA CYS A 472 22.34 41.85 21.68
C CYS A 472 21.53 42.20 22.95
N SER A 473 20.39 42.89 22.83
CA SER A 473 19.50 43.22 23.96
C SER A 473 18.94 41.95 24.60
N ALA A 474 18.50 40.98 23.80
CA ALA A 474 18.00 39.71 24.32
C ALA A 474 19.09 38.93 25.08
N LEU A 475 20.31 38.85 24.55
CA LEU A 475 21.43 38.19 25.24
C LEU A 475 21.85 38.90 26.53
N MET A 476 21.86 40.24 26.53
CA MET A 476 22.06 41.04 27.74
C MET A 476 20.99 40.76 28.79
N PHE A 477 19.71 40.72 28.38
CA PHE A 477 18.60 40.37 29.26
C PHE A 477 18.75 38.95 29.82
N LEU A 478 19.03 37.94 28.99
CA LEU A 478 19.24 36.55 29.42
C LEU A 478 20.35 36.43 30.49
N ARG A 479 21.48 37.11 30.26
CA ARG A 479 22.61 37.20 31.21
C ARG A 479 22.29 38.01 32.48
N SER A 480 21.38 38.98 32.40
CA SER A 480 20.97 39.83 33.54
C SER A 480 20.03 39.13 34.53
N ASN A 481 19.44 37.98 34.17
CA ASN A 481 18.68 37.18 35.12
C ASN A 481 19.58 36.71 36.26
N GLN A 482 19.20 37.07 37.50
CA GLN A 482 19.91 36.73 38.73
C GLN A 482 18.95 36.01 39.68
N PRO A 483 19.43 35.06 40.51
CA PRO A 483 20.84 34.67 40.71
C PRO A 483 21.42 33.74 39.62
N HIS A 484 20.61 33.30 38.65
CA HIS A 484 20.99 32.31 37.64
C HIS A 484 20.89 32.88 36.21
N PRO A 485 22.03 33.27 35.60
CA PRO A 485 22.08 33.65 34.19
C PRO A 485 21.61 32.53 33.28
N VAL A 486 20.88 32.88 32.23
CA VAL A 486 20.48 31.95 31.16
C VAL A 486 21.45 32.06 29.99
N VAL A 487 21.97 30.93 29.52
CA VAL A 487 22.73 30.78 28.28
C VAL A 487 21.81 30.16 27.23
N HIS A 488 21.84 30.63 25.98
CA HIS A 488 20.99 30.08 24.92
C HIS A 488 21.56 28.79 24.31
N GLY A 489 22.87 28.72 24.09
CA GLY A 489 23.61 27.50 23.72
C GLY A 489 23.42 26.99 22.29
N ASP A 490 22.37 27.45 21.60
CA ASP A 490 22.05 27.11 20.19
C ASP A 490 21.74 28.38 19.38
N LEU A 491 22.51 29.45 19.56
CA LEU A 491 22.26 30.73 18.87
C LEU A 491 22.75 30.67 17.40
N LYS A 492 21.82 30.74 16.44
CA LYS A 492 22.09 30.74 14.99
C LYS A 492 20.93 31.39 14.21
N PRO A 493 21.13 31.89 12.97
CA PRO A 493 20.09 32.59 12.21
C PRO A 493 18.80 31.80 11.97
N GLU A 494 18.85 30.47 11.89
CA GLU A 494 17.68 29.59 11.81
C GLU A 494 16.75 29.71 13.02
N ASN A 495 17.33 30.05 14.19
CA ASN A 495 16.63 30.22 15.46
C ASN A 495 16.27 31.69 15.75
N ILE A 496 16.69 32.64 14.89
CA ILE A 496 16.26 34.04 14.95
C ILE A 496 15.05 34.19 14.04
N LEU A 497 13.86 34.37 14.61
CA LEU A 497 12.61 34.49 13.86
C LEU A 497 12.21 35.97 13.72
N LEU A 498 11.54 36.33 12.62
CA LEU A 498 11.11 37.70 12.35
C LEU A 498 9.59 37.86 12.42
N ASP A 499 9.12 38.87 13.16
CA ASP A 499 7.71 39.28 13.19
C ASP A 499 7.30 40.03 11.90
N ALA A 500 6.03 40.40 11.79
CA ALA A 500 5.48 41.17 10.66
C ALA A 500 6.24 42.49 10.35
N ASN A 501 6.89 43.10 11.35
CA ASN A 501 7.64 44.36 11.25
C ASN A 501 9.16 44.14 11.04
N LEU A 502 9.57 42.89 10.83
CA LEU A 502 10.95 42.41 10.78
C LEU A 502 11.73 42.61 12.11
N VAL A 503 11.02 42.71 13.24
CA VAL A 503 11.62 42.68 14.58
C VAL A 503 12.02 41.23 14.89
N SER A 504 13.27 41.03 15.26
CA SER A 504 13.82 39.71 15.52
C SER A 504 13.52 39.21 16.95
N LYS A 505 13.30 37.89 17.04
CA LYS A 505 13.05 37.16 18.29
C LYS A 505 13.87 35.88 18.33
N ILE A 506 14.64 35.68 19.40
CA ILE A 506 15.39 34.43 19.63
C ILE A 506 14.40 33.31 20.03
N SER A 507 14.59 32.12 19.47
CA SER A 507 13.79 30.91 19.69
C SER A 507 14.65 29.65 19.80
N ASN A 508 14.03 28.50 20.12
CA ASN A 508 14.67 27.20 20.35
C ASN A 508 15.50 27.10 21.64
N PHE A 509 14.87 27.40 22.77
CA PHE A 509 15.47 27.31 24.11
C PHE A 509 15.63 25.88 24.62
N GLY A 510 15.29 24.85 23.83
CA GLY A 510 15.54 23.44 24.16
C GLY A 510 17.03 23.09 24.41
N MET A 511 17.96 23.95 24.00
CA MET A 511 19.39 23.85 24.28
C MET A 511 19.92 24.80 25.38
N SER A 512 19.07 25.64 25.97
CA SER A 512 19.46 26.66 26.96
C SER A 512 19.90 26.06 28.31
N GLU A 513 20.79 26.75 29.03
CA GLU A 513 21.26 26.31 30.36
C GLU A 513 21.12 27.45 31.38
N THR A 514 20.70 27.12 32.61
CA THR A 514 20.47 28.07 33.71
C THR A 514 21.56 27.87 34.74
N LEU A 515 22.53 28.79 34.81
CA LEU A 515 23.76 28.60 35.58
C LEU A 515 23.50 28.70 37.09
N MET A 516 23.50 27.55 37.77
CA MET A 516 23.36 27.43 39.22
C MET A 516 24.68 27.80 39.92
N GLN A 517 24.61 28.64 40.95
CA GLN A 517 25.77 28.98 41.78
C GLN A 517 25.99 27.94 42.90
N SER A 518 26.26 26.70 42.49
CA SER A 518 26.63 25.60 43.39
C SER A 518 28.07 25.16 43.13
N ASN A 519 28.91 25.21 44.17
CA ASN A 519 30.18 24.48 44.15
C ASN A 519 29.91 22.97 43.99
N GLU A 520 30.89 22.24 43.45
CA GLU A 520 30.87 20.78 43.17
C GLU A 520 30.30 20.32 41.81
N GLY A 521 31.04 20.62 40.75
CA GLY A 521 31.62 19.56 39.90
C GLY A 521 30.70 18.67 39.03
N THR A 522 29.40 18.96 38.90
CA THR A 522 28.53 18.26 37.94
C THR A 522 28.83 18.68 36.50
N SER A 523 29.55 17.83 35.76
CA SER A 523 29.83 18.01 34.33
C SER A 523 28.54 17.95 33.49
N SER A 524 28.27 18.99 32.69
CA SER A 524 27.10 19.03 31.80
C SER A 524 27.25 17.97 30.69
N GLU A 525 26.29 17.05 30.57
CA GLU A 525 26.30 15.99 29.54
C GLU A 525 25.96 16.58 28.16
N PHE A 526 27.00 16.99 27.42
CA PHE A 526 26.86 17.39 26.02
C PHE A 526 26.25 16.25 25.17
N PRO A 527 25.23 16.53 24.34
CA PRO A 527 24.67 15.53 23.43
C PRO A 527 25.76 14.97 22.51
N THR A 528 25.94 13.65 22.52
CA THR A 528 27.02 12.91 21.84
C THR A 528 26.98 12.96 20.31
N THR A 529 26.16 13.82 19.72
CA THR A 529 25.97 13.98 18.28
C THR A 529 25.53 15.41 17.95
N ILE A 530 26.50 16.31 17.76
CA ILE A 530 26.24 17.68 17.29
C ILE A 530 25.96 17.65 15.78
N PRO A 531 24.83 18.17 15.28
CA PRO A 531 24.55 18.23 13.84
C PRO A 531 25.58 19.08 13.10
N LYS A 532 26.07 18.62 11.94
CA LYS A 532 27.23 19.19 11.23
C LYS A 532 27.16 20.71 10.97
N GLY A 533 25.96 21.26 10.74
CA GLY A 533 25.79 22.71 10.51
C GLY A 533 25.97 23.57 11.78
N ASN A 534 25.72 23.00 12.96
CA ASN A 534 25.72 23.75 14.22
C ASN A 534 27.15 24.02 14.75
N LEU A 535 28.12 23.22 14.30
CA LEU A 535 29.52 23.29 14.74
C LEU A 535 30.16 24.66 14.46
N PHE A 536 29.68 25.39 13.45
CA PHE A 536 30.21 26.70 13.07
C PHE A 536 29.80 27.85 14.01
N TYR A 537 28.73 27.68 14.79
CA TYR A 537 28.24 28.70 15.74
C TYR A 537 28.63 28.42 17.19
N MET A 538 28.94 27.17 17.55
CA MET A 538 29.34 26.80 18.92
C MET A 538 30.80 27.17 19.25
N GLY A 539 31.66 27.32 18.24
CA GLY A 539 33.10 27.52 18.42
C GLY A 539 33.78 26.25 18.94
N THR A 540 34.46 25.51 18.06
CA THR A 540 34.98 24.15 18.35
C THR A 540 35.84 24.04 19.61
N GLU A 541 36.50 25.11 20.00
CA GLU A 541 37.43 25.16 21.15
C GLU A 541 36.72 25.46 22.48
N LEU A 542 35.48 25.98 22.45
CA LEU A 542 34.61 26.08 23.62
C LEU A 542 34.04 24.70 23.99
N ILE A 543 33.65 23.91 22.97
CA ILE A 543 33.10 22.56 23.12
C ILE A 543 34.10 21.64 23.85
N SER A 544 35.39 21.77 23.56
CA SER A 544 36.47 20.97 24.16
C SER A 544 36.62 21.12 25.68
N ASN A 545 36.08 22.18 26.28
CA ASN A 545 36.20 22.44 27.72
C ASN A 545 35.01 21.95 28.55
N GLY A 546 33.91 21.51 27.93
CA GLY A 546 32.77 20.92 28.64
C GLY A 546 31.84 21.91 29.37
N ASP A 547 32.00 23.22 29.20
CA ASP A 547 31.18 24.25 29.85
C ASP A 547 30.33 25.05 28.84
N VAL A 548 28.99 24.98 28.94
CA VAL A 548 28.06 25.85 28.19
C VAL A 548 28.05 27.25 28.83
N THR A 549 29.10 28.03 28.62
CA THR A 549 29.23 29.38 29.20
C THR A 549 28.47 30.45 28.39
N THR A 550 28.13 31.56 29.05
CA THR A 550 27.60 32.81 28.42
C THR A 550 28.48 33.40 27.31
N LYS A 551 29.68 32.85 27.07
CA LYS A 551 30.61 33.24 26.02
C LYS A 551 30.32 32.53 24.69
N SER A 552 29.67 31.37 24.73
CA SER A 552 29.23 30.65 23.53
C SER A 552 28.28 31.51 22.70
N ASP A 553 27.23 32.04 23.32
CA ASP A 553 26.29 32.97 22.68
C ASP A 553 26.98 34.24 22.11
N VAL A 554 28.06 34.72 22.74
CA VAL A 554 28.85 35.86 22.24
C VAL A 554 29.65 35.49 20.99
N TYR A 555 30.27 34.30 20.95
CA TYR A 555 30.92 33.78 19.74
C TYR A 555 29.90 33.61 18.61
N SER A 556 28.75 33.01 18.91
CA SER A 556 27.65 32.84 17.97
C SER A 556 27.15 34.18 17.42
N LEU A 557 26.96 35.20 18.28
CA LEU A 557 26.65 36.57 17.87
C LEU A 557 27.73 37.14 16.94
N GLY A 558 29.00 36.91 17.23
CA GLY A 558 30.11 37.31 16.36
C GLY A 558 30.00 36.74 14.95
N ILE A 559 29.72 35.44 14.82
CA ILE A 559 29.48 34.78 13.52
C ILE A 559 28.24 35.37 12.83
N ILE A 560 27.16 35.63 13.57
CA ILE A 560 25.92 36.24 13.03
C ILE A 560 26.16 37.66 12.51
N ILE A 561 26.92 38.51 13.24
CA ILE A 561 27.32 39.86 12.80
C ILE A 561 28.10 39.78 11.48
N LEU A 562 29.09 38.89 11.41
CA LEU A 562 29.90 38.72 10.20
C LEU A 562 29.07 38.22 9.01
N ARG A 563 28.11 37.32 9.22
CA ARG A 563 27.18 36.88 8.16
C ARG A 563 26.24 37.98 7.70
N LEU A 564 25.69 38.78 8.62
CA LEU A 564 24.83 39.91 8.27
C LEU A 564 25.57 41.01 7.50
N LEU A 565 26.86 41.19 7.75
CA LEU A 565 27.70 42.14 7.00
C LEU A 565 28.06 41.64 5.60
N THR A 566 28.28 40.33 5.43
CA THR A 566 28.90 39.74 4.22
C THR A 566 27.94 38.98 3.29
N GLY A 567 26.80 38.49 3.81
CA GLY A 567 25.98 37.49 3.12
C GLY A 567 26.66 36.12 2.97
N TRP A 568 27.86 35.92 3.55
CA TRP A 568 28.64 34.70 3.35
C TRP A 568 28.15 33.55 4.25
N GLN A 569 28.55 32.33 3.88
CA GLN A 569 28.40 31.13 4.69
C GLN A 569 29.35 31.16 5.91
N PRO A 570 28.98 30.59 7.07
CA PRO A 570 29.74 30.73 8.32
C PRO A 570 31.13 30.07 8.31
N LEU A 571 31.36 29.10 7.41
CA LEU A 571 32.61 28.33 7.35
C LEU A 571 33.84 29.23 7.13
N ASN A 572 34.71 29.31 8.15
CA ASN A 572 35.92 30.15 8.19
C ASN A 572 35.67 31.66 7.98
N ILE A 573 34.45 32.14 8.26
CA ILE A 573 34.06 33.54 7.97
C ILE A 573 34.96 34.57 8.66
N SER A 574 35.28 34.38 9.94
CA SER A 574 36.16 35.28 10.70
C SER A 574 37.54 35.41 10.06
N LYS A 575 38.26 34.30 9.87
CA LYS A 575 39.59 34.26 9.22
C LYS A 575 39.59 34.89 7.82
N ARG A 576 38.46 34.80 7.09
CA ARG A 576 38.33 35.38 5.75
C ARG A 576 38.08 36.88 5.78
N VAL A 577 37.25 37.37 6.70
CA VAL A 577 37.02 38.81 6.94
C VAL A 577 38.29 39.48 7.46
N GLU A 578 38.94 38.87 8.46
CA GLU A 578 40.22 39.31 9.03
C GLU A 578 41.28 39.51 7.94
N LYS A 579 41.46 38.53 7.05
CA LYS A 579 42.41 38.63 5.93
C LYS A 579 42.11 39.82 5.01
N GLU A 580 40.84 40.04 4.64
CA GLU A 580 40.49 41.16 3.76
C GLU A 580 40.68 42.53 4.45
N ILE A 581 40.46 42.61 5.76
CA ILE A 581 40.79 43.82 6.55
C ILE A 581 42.31 44.05 6.59
N GLN A 582 43.12 43.00 6.83
CA GLN A 582 44.58 43.08 6.81
C GLN A 582 45.11 43.50 5.42
N ASN A 583 44.43 43.12 4.34
CA ASN A 583 44.73 43.55 2.97
C ASN A 583 44.27 44.99 2.65
N GLY A 584 43.54 45.66 3.56
CA GLY A 584 42.92 46.98 3.33
C GLY A 584 41.63 46.94 2.49
N ASN A 585 41.15 45.76 2.12
CA ASN A 585 40.03 45.53 1.20
C ASN A 585 38.65 45.52 1.90
N LEU A 586 38.38 46.38 2.89
CA LEU A 586 37.13 46.30 3.66
C LEU A 586 35.85 46.33 2.78
N HIS A 587 35.89 46.97 1.61
CA HIS A 587 34.78 46.95 0.66
C HIS A 587 34.52 45.59 -0.02
N SER A 588 35.48 44.67 -0.09
CA SER A 588 35.29 43.31 -0.64
C SER A 588 34.47 42.39 0.28
N VAL A 589 34.34 42.80 1.54
CA VAL A 589 33.65 42.08 2.63
C VAL A 589 32.15 42.38 2.66
N ILE A 590 31.71 43.50 2.06
CA ILE A 590 30.33 43.99 2.18
C ILE A 590 29.39 43.17 1.27
N ASP A 591 28.22 42.80 1.80
CA ASP A 591 27.11 42.28 1.00
C ASP A 591 26.46 43.40 0.16
N PRO A 592 26.59 43.41 -1.19
CA PRO A 592 25.98 44.45 -2.02
C PRO A 592 24.45 44.36 -2.07
N SER A 593 23.84 43.22 -1.70
CA SER A 593 22.39 43.06 -1.65
C SER A 593 21.72 43.82 -0.51
N ALA A 594 22.50 44.27 0.49
CA ALA A 594 22.04 45.08 1.61
C ALA A 594 21.93 46.59 1.29
N GLY A 595 22.32 47.01 0.07
CA GLY A 595 22.41 48.41 -0.33
C GLY A 595 23.67 49.12 0.18
N ASP A 596 23.67 50.45 0.06
CA ASP A 596 24.84 51.30 0.35
C ASP A 596 25.15 51.38 1.85
N TRP A 597 25.93 50.42 2.34
CA TRP A 597 26.46 50.40 3.69
C TRP A 597 27.42 51.60 3.97
N PRO A 598 27.17 52.41 5.02
CA PRO A 598 28.12 53.44 5.45
C PRO A 598 29.45 52.85 5.96
N PHE A 599 30.57 53.35 5.44
CA PHE A 599 31.92 52.77 5.67
C PHE A 599 32.33 52.67 7.16
N ILE A 600 32.00 53.68 7.98
CA ILE A 600 32.32 53.67 9.42
C ILE A 600 31.60 52.51 10.10
N GLN A 601 30.32 52.31 9.77
CA GLN A 601 29.48 51.25 10.32
C GLN A 601 29.95 49.86 9.86
N VAL A 602 30.38 49.70 8.61
CA VAL A 602 31.02 48.46 8.12
C VAL A 602 32.25 48.13 8.94
N SER A 603 33.14 49.11 9.14
CA SER A 603 34.38 48.92 9.92
C SER A 603 34.07 48.54 11.35
N GLN A 604 33.11 49.22 12.00
CA GLN A 604 32.68 48.92 13.36
C GLN A 604 32.10 47.50 13.49
N LEU A 605 31.17 47.08 12.62
CA LEU A 605 30.62 45.72 12.65
C LEU A 605 31.65 44.64 12.36
N ALA A 606 32.58 44.88 11.43
CA ALA A 606 33.60 43.90 11.07
C ALA A 606 34.57 43.65 12.24
N HIS A 607 35.11 44.70 12.85
CA HIS A 607 35.98 44.59 14.03
C HIS A 607 35.22 44.01 15.24
N LEU A 608 33.95 44.40 15.44
CA LEU A 608 33.12 43.88 16.52
C LEU A 608 32.83 42.38 16.36
N GLY A 609 32.47 41.94 15.15
CA GLY A 609 32.24 40.54 14.83
C GLY A 609 33.51 39.70 15.05
N LEU A 610 34.66 40.17 14.56
CA LEU A 610 35.95 39.51 14.79
C LEU A 610 36.29 39.39 16.28
N LYS A 611 36.18 40.49 17.04
CA LYS A 611 36.42 40.52 18.50
C LYS A 611 35.51 39.56 19.26
N CYS A 612 34.25 39.40 18.84
CA CYS A 612 33.34 38.42 19.44
C CYS A 612 33.74 36.97 19.09
N THR A 613 34.37 36.72 17.93
CA THR A 613 34.89 35.40 17.54
C THR A 613 36.28 35.06 18.08
N GLU A 614 36.98 35.99 18.74
CA GLU A 614 38.36 35.79 19.18
C GLU A 614 38.46 34.98 20.48
N LEU A 615 38.71 33.67 20.34
CA LEU A 615 38.75 32.71 21.45
C LEU A 615 39.82 33.05 22.53
N SER A 616 40.95 33.62 22.13
CA SER A 616 41.99 34.15 23.05
C SER A 616 41.51 35.35 23.87
N GLY A 617 40.64 36.19 23.32
CA GLY A 617 40.13 37.42 23.93
C GLY A 617 38.96 37.21 24.91
N MET A 618 38.35 36.02 24.97
CA MET A 618 37.10 35.76 25.71
C MET A 618 37.19 35.83 27.25
N LYS A 619 38.28 36.33 27.83
CA LYS A 619 38.29 36.82 29.22
C LYS A 619 37.83 38.27 29.37
N LEU A 620 37.66 39.01 28.27
CA LEU A 620 37.51 40.46 28.30
C LEU A 620 36.23 41.03 27.65
N VAL A 621 35.60 40.33 26.69
CA VAL A 621 34.45 40.89 25.92
C VAL A 621 33.17 40.94 26.77
N ASP A 622 32.69 42.14 27.06
CA ASP A 622 31.42 42.41 27.73
C ASP A 622 30.36 42.92 26.75
N LEU A 623 29.23 42.22 26.65
CA LEU A 623 28.06 42.64 25.88
C LEU A 623 27.64 44.08 26.20
N THR A 624 27.74 44.49 27.46
CA THR A 624 27.31 45.80 27.96
C THR A 624 28.22 46.94 27.51
N ASN A 625 29.54 46.71 27.52
CA ASN A 625 30.55 47.76 27.37
C ASN A 625 31.29 47.74 26.03
N ASP A 626 31.55 46.55 25.46
CA ASP A 626 32.23 46.42 24.17
C ASP A 626 31.27 46.35 22.97
N VAL A 627 30.09 45.74 23.17
CA VAL A 627 29.19 45.35 22.08
C VAL A 627 28.05 46.36 21.94
N TRP A 628 27.29 46.59 23.03
CA TRP A 628 26.14 47.48 23.04
C TRP A 628 26.49 48.97 22.83
N GLN A 629 27.63 49.42 23.37
CA GLN A 629 28.13 50.80 23.17
C GLN A 629 28.42 51.11 21.69
N VAL A 630 28.82 50.10 20.91
CA VAL A 630 29.03 50.24 19.46
C VAL A 630 27.70 50.18 18.72
N ILE A 631 26.85 49.19 19.00
CA ILE A 631 25.62 48.96 18.24
C ILE A 631 24.55 50.04 18.50
N LYS A 632 24.35 50.51 19.74
CA LYS A 632 23.25 51.41 20.08
C LYS A 632 23.26 52.73 19.26
N PRO A 633 24.40 53.44 19.09
CA PRO A 633 24.48 54.58 18.16
C PRO A 633 24.18 54.20 16.70
N MET A 634 24.61 53.01 16.25
CA MET A 634 24.40 52.54 14.88
C MET A 634 22.91 52.28 14.60
N MET A 635 22.16 51.77 15.58
CA MET A 635 20.69 51.64 15.49
C MET A 635 20.00 53.00 15.35
N GLN A 636 20.49 54.03 16.04
CA GLN A 636 19.94 55.39 15.95
C GLN A 636 20.20 56.02 14.56
N VAL A 637 21.39 55.81 13.99
CA VAL A 637 21.70 56.25 12.61
C VAL A 637 20.90 55.44 11.58
N ALA A 638 20.75 54.12 11.78
CA ALA A 638 19.94 53.26 10.92
C ALA A 638 18.46 53.69 10.92
N ALA A 639 17.88 53.98 12.10
CA ALA A 639 16.51 54.48 12.20
C ALA A 639 16.33 55.86 11.53
N SER A 640 17.28 56.78 11.75
CA SER A 640 17.28 58.11 11.12
C SER A 640 17.45 58.07 9.60
N SER A 641 17.94 56.95 9.04
CA SER A 641 18.10 56.73 7.61
C SER A 641 16.82 56.24 6.90
N VAL A 642 15.77 55.86 7.63
CA VAL A 642 14.54 55.31 7.03
C VAL A 642 13.56 56.44 6.68
N CYS A 643 13.60 56.90 5.44
CA CYS A 643 12.48 57.64 4.86
C CYS A 643 11.35 56.65 4.52
N PRO A 644 10.12 56.81 5.05
CA PRO A 644 9.02 55.90 4.75
C PRO A 644 8.44 56.16 3.35
N LEU A 645 8.53 55.17 2.46
CA LEU A 645 7.85 55.22 1.16
C LEU A 645 6.46 54.55 1.25
N SER A 646 5.43 55.36 0.98
CA SER A 646 4.06 54.97 0.64
C SER A 646 3.29 54.03 1.59
N PHE A 647 2.59 54.63 2.54
CA PHE A 647 1.12 54.57 2.48
C PHE A 647 0.51 55.94 2.83
N ASP A 648 -0.72 56.18 2.40
CA ASP A 648 -1.25 57.54 2.22
C ASP A 648 -2.02 58.11 3.43
N SER A 649 -2.03 59.45 3.52
CA SER A 649 -2.93 60.28 4.34
C SER A 649 -3.11 59.97 5.85
N ALA A 650 -2.29 60.61 6.68
CA ALA A 650 -2.73 61.19 7.96
C ALA A 650 -1.89 62.46 8.25
N SER A 651 -2.47 63.43 8.95
CA SER A 651 -1.78 64.68 9.32
C SER A 651 -0.76 64.45 10.44
N ASP A 652 0.30 65.29 10.44
CA ASP A 652 1.25 65.42 11.54
C ASP A 652 0.54 65.83 12.84
N ASP A 653 0.42 64.89 13.77
CA ASP A 653 -0.14 65.07 15.10
C ASP A 653 0.43 63.96 16.01
N GLN A 654 1.21 64.31 17.04
CA GLN A 654 1.80 63.33 17.98
C GLN A 654 0.75 62.84 18.99
N GLN A 655 -0.30 62.19 18.50
CA GLN A 655 -1.36 61.64 19.34
C GLN A 655 -0.82 60.57 20.27
N VAL A 656 -1.13 60.73 21.56
CA VAL A 656 -0.89 59.72 22.60
C VAL A 656 -1.56 58.42 22.16
N PRO A 657 -0.83 57.30 22.03
CA PRO A 657 -1.43 56.01 21.74
C PRO A 657 -2.56 55.69 22.73
N SER A 658 -3.74 55.34 22.24
CA SER A 658 -4.97 55.29 23.05
C SER A 658 -4.90 54.33 24.25
N TYR A 659 -4.06 53.29 24.18
CA TYR A 659 -3.80 52.36 25.28
C TYR A 659 -2.91 52.93 26.41
N PHE A 660 -2.34 54.12 26.24
CA PHE A 660 -1.70 54.89 27.31
C PHE A 660 -2.67 55.84 28.03
N ILE A 661 -3.86 56.09 27.46
CA ILE A 661 -4.86 57.00 28.01
C ILE A 661 -5.74 56.24 29.02
N CYS A 662 -5.96 56.82 30.19
CA CYS A 662 -6.85 56.26 31.21
C CYS A 662 -8.31 56.34 30.73
N PRO A 663 -9.09 55.23 30.72
CA PRO A 663 -10.49 55.28 30.30
C PRO A 663 -11.41 56.16 31.16
N ILE A 664 -11.05 56.41 32.42
CA ILE A 664 -11.85 57.24 33.35
C ILE A 664 -11.49 58.73 33.22
N PHE A 665 -10.19 59.06 33.25
CA PHE A 665 -9.72 60.45 33.23
C PHE A 665 -9.51 61.03 31.82
N GLN A 666 -9.38 60.19 30.79
CA GLN A 666 -9.02 60.58 29.42
C GLN A 666 -7.66 61.31 29.31
N GLU A 667 -6.77 61.10 30.29
CA GLU A 667 -5.38 61.58 30.33
C GLU A 667 -4.38 60.41 30.30
N THR A 668 -3.13 60.68 29.91
CA THR A 668 -2.03 59.69 29.90
C THR A 668 -1.73 59.15 31.31
N MET A 669 -1.71 57.82 31.48
CA MET A 669 -1.52 57.17 32.78
C MET A 669 -0.09 57.34 33.32
N ARG A 670 0.02 57.77 34.58
CA ARG A 670 1.24 57.96 35.36
C ARG A 670 1.56 56.76 36.25
N ASP A 671 0.53 56.12 36.82
CA ASP A 671 0.66 54.89 37.62
C ASP A 671 -0.39 53.83 37.22
N PRO A 672 -0.34 53.31 35.97
CA PRO A 672 -1.36 52.40 35.45
C PRO A 672 -1.53 51.12 36.29
N HIS A 673 -2.77 50.75 36.60
CA HIS A 673 -3.18 49.57 37.36
C HIS A 673 -4.26 48.78 36.63
N ILE A 674 -4.16 47.45 36.64
CA ILE A 674 -5.13 46.51 36.09
C ILE A 674 -6.20 46.21 37.15
N ALA A 675 -7.48 46.26 36.78
CA ALA A 675 -8.59 45.84 37.63
C ALA A 675 -9.11 44.43 37.26
N ALA A 676 -10.06 43.90 38.04
CA ALA A 676 -10.61 42.55 37.87
C ALA A 676 -11.42 42.31 36.57
N ASP A 677 -11.61 43.35 35.74
CA ASP A 677 -12.16 43.25 34.37
C ASP A 677 -11.08 43.08 33.29
N GLY A 678 -9.80 43.10 33.67
CA GLY A 678 -8.65 43.03 32.76
C GLY A 678 -8.27 44.35 32.10
N PHE A 679 -9.02 45.43 32.32
CA PHE A 679 -8.69 46.76 31.80
C PHE A 679 -7.67 47.46 32.70
N THR A 680 -6.85 48.31 32.09
CA THR A 680 -5.88 49.16 32.81
C THR A 680 -6.41 50.58 32.93
N TYR A 681 -6.25 51.15 34.12
CA TYR A 681 -6.72 52.48 34.51
C TYR A 681 -5.62 53.22 35.28
N GLU A 682 -5.72 54.54 35.41
CA GLU A 682 -4.90 55.29 36.36
C GLU A 682 -5.26 54.88 37.81
N ALA A 683 -4.26 54.71 38.67
CA ALA A 683 -4.41 54.21 40.04
C ALA A 683 -5.40 55.04 40.86
N GLU A 684 -5.25 56.37 40.83
CA GLU A 684 -6.13 57.31 41.52
C GLU A 684 -7.57 57.28 40.98
N ALA A 685 -7.74 57.13 39.65
CA ALA A 685 -9.04 57.08 39.00
C ALA A 685 -9.86 55.84 39.39
N ILE A 686 -9.28 54.64 39.27
CA ILE A 686 -9.99 53.40 39.58
C ILE A 686 -10.20 53.20 41.09
N ARG A 687 -9.27 53.67 41.93
CA ARG A 687 -9.48 53.73 43.40
C ARG A 687 -10.62 54.70 43.74
N GLY A 688 -10.68 55.87 43.09
CA GLY A 688 -11.77 56.83 43.26
C GLY A 688 -13.14 56.25 42.89
N TRP A 689 -13.22 55.53 41.76
CA TRP A 689 -14.43 54.83 41.31
C TRP A 689 -14.92 53.78 42.33
N LEU A 690 -14.04 52.89 42.77
CA LEU A 690 -14.35 51.84 43.76
C LEU A 690 -14.73 52.44 45.14
N ASN A 691 -13.98 53.45 45.60
CA ASN A 691 -14.25 54.13 46.87
C ASN A 691 -15.56 54.94 46.86
N SER A 692 -16.09 55.29 45.68
CA SER A 692 -17.40 55.93 45.53
C SER A 692 -18.57 54.95 45.64
N GLY A 693 -18.31 53.67 45.93
CA GLY A 693 -19.33 52.63 46.11
C GLY A 693 -19.72 51.89 44.83
N HIS A 694 -19.00 52.08 43.73
CA HIS A 694 -19.23 51.32 42.50
C HIS A 694 -18.60 49.92 42.60
N HIS A 695 -19.35 48.90 42.15
CA HIS A 695 -18.91 47.51 42.10
C HIS A 695 -18.92 46.95 40.66
N THR A 696 -18.96 47.84 39.66
CA THR A 696 -18.97 47.52 38.24
C THR A 696 -17.75 48.11 37.53
N SER A 697 -17.34 47.45 36.45
CA SER A 697 -16.29 47.88 35.52
C SER A 697 -16.65 49.23 34.90
N PRO A 698 -15.78 50.27 34.98
CA PRO A 698 -15.99 51.53 34.28
C PRO A 698 -16.15 51.36 32.76
N MET A 699 -15.45 50.39 32.16
CA MET A 699 -15.46 50.14 30.71
C MET A 699 -16.67 49.34 30.20
N THR A 700 -17.21 48.42 31.00
CA THR A 700 -18.25 47.47 30.54
C THR A 700 -19.54 47.49 31.34
N ASN A 701 -19.56 48.19 32.48
CA ASN A 701 -20.61 48.19 33.50
C ASN A 701 -21.01 46.79 34.03
N LEU A 702 -20.20 45.76 33.76
CA LEU A 702 -20.35 44.42 34.35
C LEU A 702 -19.81 44.41 35.78
N LYS A 703 -20.37 43.56 36.65
CA LYS A 703 -19.91 43.45 38.04
C LYS A 703 -18.48 42.90 38.09
N LEU A 704 -17.60 43.57 38.84
CA LEU A 704 -16.21 43.13 39.05
C LEU A 704 -16.15 41.88 39.93
N ALA A 705 -15.20 40.98 39.63
CA ALA A 705 -15.01 39.74 40.38
C ALA A 705 -14.39 39.97 41.77
N ASN A 706 -13.51 40.96 41.89
CA ASN A 706 -12.95 41.48 43.14
C ASN A 706 -12.63 42.98 42.98
N HIS A 707 -12.07 43.62 44.02
CA HIS A 707 -11.64 45.02 43.99
C HIS A 707 -10.10 45.17 44.09
N GLU A 708 -9.35 44.11 43.78
CA GLU A 708 -7.88 44.15 43.79
C GLU A 708 -7.36 44.87 42.54
N LEU A 709 -6.26 45.59 42.70
CA LEU A 709 -5.66 46.43 41.66
C LEU A 709 -4.18 46.08 41.52
N ILE A 710 -3.80 45.56 40.35
CA ILE A 710 -2.45 45.05 40.09
C ILE A 710 -1.64 46.13 39.34
N PRO A 711 -0.51 46.63 39.86
CA PRO A 711 0.28 47.66 39.17
C PRO A 711 0.80 47.18 37.80
N ASN A 712 0.39 47.84 36.71
CA ASN A 712 0.80 47.51 35.35
C ASN A 712 2.18 48.12 35.05
N ARG A 713 3.23 47.55 35.67
CA ARG A 713 4.61 48.04 35.55
C ARG A 713 5.11 48.03 34.09
N ALA A 714 4.66 47.09 33.27
CA ALA A 714 5.04 47.01 31.86
C ALA A 714 4.48 48.21 31.06
N LEU A 715 3.20 48.53 31.21
CA LEU A 715 2.61 49.71 30.57
C LEU A 715 3.24 51.00 31.11
N ARG A 716 3.54 51.06 32.41
CA ARG A 716 4.21 52.22 33.03
C ARG A 716 5.60 52.47 32.42
N SER A 717 6.41 51.43 32.20
CA SER A 717 7.68 51.57 31.48
C SER A 717 7.46 52.03 30.02
N ALA A 718 6.51 51.44 29.30
CA ALA A 718 6.23 51.81 27.91
C ALA A 718 5.79 53.29 27.76
N ILE A 719 5.04 53.83 28.73
CA ILE A 719 4.68 55.26 28.77
C ILE A 719 5.92 56.13 29.06
N LEU A 720 6.77 55.72 30.01
CA LEU A 720 8.00 56.44 30.35
C LEU A 720 9.07 56.41 29.24
N GLU A 721 9.04 55.40 28.38
CA GLU A 721 9.86 55.31 27.15
C GLU A 721 9.25 56.09 25.98
N TRP A 722 7.93 56.24 25.93
CA TRP A 722 7.24 57.01 24.89
C TRP A 722 7.30 58.52 25.11
N VAL A 723 7.15 59.00 26.35
CA VAL A 723 7.25 60.44 26.66
C VAL A 723 8.69 60.92 26.40
N PRO A 724 8.94 61.82 25.44
CA PRO A 724 10.28 62.33 25.21
C PRO A 724 10.77 63.09 26.43
N GLN A 725 11.95 62.75 26.95
CA GLN A 725 12.53 63.47 28.09
C GLN A 725 12.97 64.87 27.66
N GLY A 726 12.08 65.84 27.84
CA GLY A 726 12.39 67.26 27.79
C GLY A 726 13.46 67.63 28.83
N PRO A 727 14.20 68.74 28.62
CA PRO A 727 15.36 69.08 29.43
C PRO A 727 14.99 69.35 30.89
N HIS A 728 15.88 68.96 31.80
CA HIS A 728 15.76 69.22 33.24
C HIS A 728 15.50 70.71 33.53
N LEU A 729 14.33 71.00 34.11
CA LEU A 729 14.10 72.26 34.83
C LEU A 729 14.61 72.11 36.26
N ASN A 730 15.67 72.86 36.58
CA ASN A 730 16.16 72.98 37.96
C ASN A 730 15.19 73.81 38.79
N GLN A 731 14.76 73.27 39.94
CA GLN A 731 14.36 74.03 41.13
C GLN A 731 14.49 73.16 42.38
#